data_AF-A0A3S1BSF5-F1
#
_entry.id   AF-A0A3S1BSF5-F1
#
_cell.length_a   1.000
_cell.length_b   1.000
_cell.length_c   1.000
_cell.angle_alpha   90.00
_cell.angle_beta   90.00
_cell.angle_gamma   90.00
#
_symmetry.space_group_name_H-M   'P 1'
#
loop_
_entity.id
_entity.type
_entity.pdbx_description
1 polymer ?
#
loop_
_entity_poly.entity_id
_entity_poly.type
_entity_poly.pdbx_seq_one_letter_code
_entity_poly.pdbx_strand_id
1 'polypeptide(L)'
;MDQKILRTMEYSKIIDKLYKYCQTPLGKLAAEQLHPVSELEEVKRLLQGTDEAFKVDRLKGSPPFGGIVDITPAAKRARIGGTLNPHELFGVATTLEGARRIRRYISAIHDEEPIELLFTLSDALSEQKSLEEAIKRCINDSAEVLDSASAELAQIRRELRGGEVRIREKLDAMIRSSSISKMLQDQLITIRGDRFVIPVKAEYRAHFGGIVHDQSGSGATLFIEPESIVAMNNKLRETRLREEREIEVILQKLTALVGDQTELLLYDSDILAQLDFLFAKARLAREMKAAMPRMNDRGFLKLKKGRHPLIPADQVVPIDVELGNEYTSIIVTGPNTGGKTVTLKTIGLLSLMAMSGLFVPAEDGVQLCVFDAIYADIGDEQSIEQSLSTFSSHMTNIISILNVMTPKSLVLLDEVGAGTDPAEGSALAIAILEHIHSLGSRMVATTHYSELKAYAYERKGVINASMEFDVNTLSPTYRLLVGVPGRSNAFAIASRLGLQDDILDFARGEVKEEDLRVENMIASLEENRLGAEQERETAAKLRSELEVLRSRHEAELQKLEEQRDRRLDKAKEEASAIIAKARNEAEEIIRDLRKLAQEEGASVKEHKLIAARKQLDEAEPQRRKKVGAKPKAVKAARSIGPGDEVMVYSLNQRGLVVELAGGKEAVVQLGIMKMKVRLDDLELIGSAPESKPAGRTLANVKRTRDEHVRSELDLRGANLEEALIEVDRFIDEAYLGNLGQINIIHGKGTGILRTGISDYLRKHKHVKSYRLGNYGEGGTGVTVAELK
;
A
#
# COMPACT_ATOMS: atom_id res chain seq x y z
N MET A 1 -2.79 29.53 -1.02
CA MET A 1 -3.06 28.73 -2.22
C MET A 1 -4.24 29.33 -2.98
N ASP A 2 -4.23 29.34 -4.31
CA ASP A 2 -5.31 29.94 -5.13
C ASP A 2 -6.63 29.17 -4.97
N GLN A 3 -7.77 29.85 -4.84
CA GLN A 3 -9.08 29.18 -4.83
C GLN A 3 -9.43 28.58 -6.19
N LYS A 4 -8.87 29.11 -7.29
CA LYS A 4 -9.10 28.62 -8.64
C LYS A 4 -8.67 27.15 -8.78
N ILE A 5 -7.49 26.78 -8.25
CA ILE A 5 -7.00 25.39 -8.36
C ILE A 5 -7.92 24.39 -7.65
N LEU A 6 -8.49 24.75 -6.50
CA LEU A 6 -9.41 23.87 -5.77
C LEU A 6 -10.69 23.60 -6.57
N ARG A 7 -11.16 24.58 -7.35
CA ARG A 7 -12.31 24.42 -8.25
C ARG A 7 -11.94 23.60 -9.48
N THR A 8 -10.83 23.91 -10.14
CA THR A 8 -10.34 23.20 -11.34
C THR A 8 -10.08 21.71 -11.07
N MET A 9 -9.55 21.38 -9.88
CA MET A 9 -9.30 20.01 -9.44
C MET A 9 -10.53 19.34 -8.81
N GLU A 10 -11.66 20.05 -8.70
CA GLU A 10 -12.90 19.55 -8.09
C GLU A 10 -12.71 19.07 -6.64
N TYR A 11 -11.80 19.72 -5.90
CA TYR A 11 -11.41 19.35 -4.54
C TYR A 11 -12.59 19.36 -3.56
N SER A 12 -13.59 20.24 -3.77
CA SER A 12 -14.81 20.28 -2.96
C SER A 12 -15.57 18.94 -2.97
N LYS A 13 -15.52 18.16 -4.06
CA LYS A 13 -16.15 16.83 -4.11
C LYS A 13 -15.47 15.82 -3.18
N ILE A 14 -14.18 16.01 -2.90
CA ILE A 14 -13.46 15.22 -1.88
C ILE A 14 -13.88 15.63 -0.48
N ILE A 15 -14.06 16.93 -0.25
CA ILE A 15 -14.61 17.43 1.02
C ILE A 15 -16.03 16.91 1.24
N ASP A 16 -16.89 16.88 0.23
CA ASP A 16 -18.24 16.31 0.32
C ASP A 16 -18.23 14.81 0.66
N LYS A 17 -17.25 14.07 0.12
CA LYS A 17 -17.04 12.65 0.49
C LYS A 17 -16.59 12.54 1.96
N LEU A 18 -15.65 13.37 2.41
CA LEU A 18 -15.18 13.40 3.79
C LEU A 18 -16.29 13.76 4.79
N TYR A 19 -17.12 14.73 4.44
CA TYR A 19 -18.24 15.22 5.23
C TYR A 19 -19.22 14.10 5.59
N LYS A 20 -19.46 13.15 4.67
CA LYS A 20 -20.34 11.99 4.90
C LYS A 20 -19.83 11.03 5.97
N TYR A 21 -18.53 11.05 6.27
CA TYR A 21 -17.92 10.18 7.29
C TYR A 21 -17.83 10.80 8.68
N CYS A 22 -18.07 12.11 8.79
CA CYS A 22 -18.14 12.82 10.07
C CYS A 22 -19.45 12.48 10.79
N GLN A 23 -19.36 12.08 12.06
CA GLN A 23 -20.52 11.70 12.86
C GLN A 23 -21.13 12.86 13.63
N THR A 24 -20.34 13.89 13.92
CA THR A 24 -20.72 15.05 14.72
C THR A 24 -20.91 16.30 13.84
N PRO A 25 -21.78 17.24 14.23
CA PRO A 25 -21.92 18.52 13.53
C PRO A 25 -20.63 19.34 13.51
N LEU A 26 -19.84 19.29 14.59
CA LEU A 26 -18.58 20.03 14.67
C LEU A 26 -17.47 19.41 13.82
N GLY A 27 -17.38 18.07 13.77
CA GLY A 27 -16.47 17.36 12.85
C GLY A 27 -16.77 17.67 11.38
N LYS A 28 -18.05 17.83 11.05
CA LYS A 28 -18.49 18.29 9.71
C LYS A 28 -17.99 19.69 9.38
N LEU A 29 -18.10 20.64 10.31
CA LEU A 29 -17.54 21.99 10.12
C LEU A 29 -16.00 21.94 9.95
N ALA A 30 -15.31 21.10 10.72
CA ALA A 30 -13.87 20.90 10.55
C ALA A 30 -13.50 20.33 9.17
N ALA A 31 -14.32 19.44 8.62
CA ALA A 31 -14.16 18.93 7.26
C ALA A 31 -14.37 20.00 6.18
N GLU A 32 -15.38 20.86 6.33
CA GLU A 32 -15.65 21.96 5.39
C GLU A 32 -14.50 22.99 5.34
N GLN A 33 -13.83 23.21 6.46
CA GLN A 33 -12.71 24.16 6.58
C GLN A 33 -11.36 23.56 6.15
N LEU A 34 -11.34 22.29 5.70
CA LEU A 34 -10.11 21.62 5.32
C LEU A 34 -9.54 22.22 4.02
N HIS A 35 -8.36 22.82 4.14
CA HIS A 35 -7.60 23.34 3.00
C HIS A 35 -6.17 22.80 2.97
N PRO A 36 -5.54 22.72 1.78
CA PRO A 36 -4.16 22.30 1.67
C PRO A 36 -3.20 23.32 2.30
N VAL A 37 -2.15 22.81 2.92
CA VAL A 37 -1.11 23.58 3.59
C VAL A 37 0.23 23.44 2.84
N SER A 38 1.00 24.52 2.77
CA SER A 38 2.30 24.56 2.05
C SER A 38 3.53 24.38 2.95
N GLU A 39 3.35 24.04 4.23
CA GLU A 39 4.42 23.79 5.19
C GLU A 39 4.59 22.29 5.44
N LEU A 40 5.80 21.75 5.22
CA LEU A 40 6.07 20.32 5.28
C LEU A 40 5.77 19.69 6.65
N GLU A 41 6.18 20.36 7.73
CA GLU A 41 6.02 19.82 9.09
C GLU A 41 4.55 19.80 9.52
N GLU A 42 3.77 20.81 9.12
CA GLU A 42 2.32 20.81 9.36
C GLU A 42 1.63 19.68 8.58
N VAL A 43 1.97 19.48 7.30
CA VAL A 43 1.40 18.38 6.50
C VAL A 43 1.75 17.02 7.10
N LYS A 44 2.99 16.82 7.55
CA LYS A 44 3.40 15.57 8.23
C LYS A 44 2.59 15.34 9.50
N ARG A 45 2.38 16.37 10.34
CA ARG A 45 1.54 16.29 11.55
C ARG A 45 0.09 15.92 11.19
N LEU A 46 -0.48 16.55 10.17
CA LEU A 46 -1.84 16.25 9.71
C LEU A 46 -1.96 14.80 9.21
N LEU A 47 -0.98 14.31 8.45
CA LEU A 47 -0.93 12.92 7.98
C LEU A 47 -0.74 11.92 9.12
N GLN A 48 0.09 12.27 10.12
CA GLN A 48 0.30 11.42 11.29
C GLN A 48 -0.99 11.24 12.09
N GLY A 49 -1.77 12.32 12.30
CA GLY A 49 -3.08 12.21 12.94
C GLY A 49 -4.04 11.30 12.17
N THR A 50 -4.05 11.40 10.83
CA THR A 50 -4.82 10.50 9.96
C THR A 50 -4.34 9.05 10.05
N ASP A 51 -3.03 8.81 10.11
CA ASP A 51 -2.43 7.48 10.23
C ASP A 51 -2.77 6.79 11.56
N GLU A 52 -2.68 7.52 12.67
CA GLU A 52 -3.10 6.99 13.98
C GLU A 52 -4.59 6.63 13.96
N ALA A 53 -5.46 7.50 13.44
CA ALA A 53 -6.88 7.21 13.32
C ALA A 53 -7.17 6.03 12.38
N PHE A 54 -6.39 5.89 11.30
CA PHE A 54 -6.49 4.77 10.36
C PHE A 54 -6.07 3.44 11.00
N LYS A 55 -5.00 3.44 11.80
CA LYS A 55 -4.57 2.27 12.59
C LYS A 55 -5.66 1.84 13.57
N VAL A 56 -6.25 2.79 14.29
CA VAL A 56 -7.35 2.53 15.23
C VAL A 56 -8.58 1.95 14.53
N ASP A 57 -9.05 2.58 13.45
CA ASP A 57 -10.21 2.11 12.68
C ASP A 57 -9.98 0.70 12.10
N ARG A 58 -8.74 0.37 11.72
CA ARG A 58 -8.36 -0.96 11.23
C ARG A 58 -8.37 -2.03 12.32
N LEU A 59 -7.91 -1.71 13.54
CA LEU A 59 -7.73 -2.67 14.63
C LEU A 59 -9.02 -2.93 15.42
N LYS A 60 -9.74 -1.88 15.79
CA LYS A 60 -10.90 -1.96 16.71
C LYS A 60 -12.18 -1.38 16.10
N GLY A 61 -12.13 -0.93 14.85
CA GLY A 61 -13.26 -0.30 14.19
C GLY A 61 -13.48 1.14 14.65
N SER A 62 -14.70 1.62 14.44
CA SER A 62 -15.03 3.02 14.64
C SER A 62 -15.31 3.37 16.11
N PRO A 63 -14.77 4.49 16.62
CA PRO A 63 -15.05 4.97 17.97
C PRO A 63 -16.51 5.39 18.17
N PRO A 64 -17.04 5.29 19.40
CA PRO A 64 -18.44 5.54 19.71
C PRO A 64 -18.73 7.05 19.89
N PHE A 65 -18.87 7.78 18.79
CA PHE A 65 -19.28 9.19 18.80
C PHE A 65 -20.78 9.43 19.06
N GLY A 66 -21.57 8.37 19.30
CA GLY A 66 -23.01 8.46 19.49
C GLY A 66 -23.40 9.25 20.75
N GLY A 67 -24.34 10.18 20.60
CA GLY A 67 -24.86 11.04 21.68
C GLY A 67 -24.11 12.36 21.85
N ILE A 68 -23.06 12.60 21.06
CA ILE A 68 -22.35 13.89 21.02
C ILE A 68 -23.10 14.86 20.12
N VAL A 69 -23.39 16.05 20.66
CA VAL A 69 -24.07 17.14 19.96
C VAL A 69 -23.28 18.44 20.09
N ASP A 70 -23.61 19.44 19.28
CA ASP A 70 -22.99 20.75 19.43
C ASP A 70 -23.60 21.48 20.63
N ILE A 71 -22.82 21.54 21.71
CA ILE A 71 -23.18 22.21 22.97
C ILE A 71 -22.67 23.66 23.02
N THR A 72 -21.92 24.11 22.01
CA THR A 72 -21.30 25.45 21.95
C THR A 72 -22.31 26.58 22.16
N PRO A 73 -23.50 26.59 21.49
CA PRO A 73 -24.47 27.65 21.67
C PRO A 73 -25.06 27.65 23.09
N ALA A 74 -25.35 26.46 23.63
CA ALA A 74 -25.90 26.29 24.97
C ALA A 74 -24.91 26.76 26.04
N ALA A 75 -23.65 26.33 25.97
CA ALA A 75 -22.61 26.73 26.92
C ALA A 75 -22.38 28.25 26.91
N LYS A 76 -22.29 28.87 25.72
CA LYS A 76 -22.14 30.34 25.61
C LYS A 76 -23.33 31.10 26.19
N ARG A 77 -24.55 30.60 26.02
CA ARG A 77 -25.77 31.23 26.58
C ARG A 77 -25.84 31.06 28.10
N ALA A 78 -25.47 29.88 28.62
CA ALA A 78 -25.39 29.63 30.05
C ALA A 78 -24.41 30.59 30.73
N ARG A 79 -23.24 30.85 30.12
CA ARG A 79 -22.23 31.78 30.63
C ARG A 79 -22.74 33.20 30.84
N ILE A 80 -23.64 33.68 29.99
CA ILE A 80 -24.22 35.04 30.10
C ILE A 80 -25.51 35.07 30.93
N GLY A 81 -25.85 33.98 31.61
CA GLY A 81 -27.01 33.88 32.50
C GLY A 81 -28.34 33.52 31.81
N GLY A 82 -28.33 33.06 30.56
CA GLY A 82 -29.54 32.62 29.88
C GLY A 82 -29.90 31.17 30.20
N THR A 83 -31.13 30.92 30.65
CA THR A 83 -31.64 29.59 31.04
C THR A 83 -31.61 28.59 29.87
N LEU A 84 -31.12 27.38 30.12
CA LEU A 84 -31.17 26.27 29.17
C LEU A 84 -32.45 25.45 29.34
N ASN A 85 -32.96 24.94 28.22
CA ASN A 85 -34.09 24.01 28.23
C ASN A 85 -33.61 22.57 28.57
N PRO A 86 -34.53 21.66 28.91
CA PRO A 86 -34.16 20.28 29.25
C PRO A 86 -33.40 19.53 28.16
N HIS A 87 -33.72 19.75 26.88
CA HIS A 87 -33.04 19.09 25.75
C HIS A 87 -31.58 19.53 25.63
N GLU A 88 -31.30 20.82 25.84
CA GLU A 88 -29.94 21.36 25.79
C GLU A 88 -29.10 20.87 26.96
N LEU A 89 -29.66 20.85 28.18
CA LEU A 89 -28.99 20.27 29.35
C LEU A 89 -28.70 18.79 29.15
N PHE A 90 -29.69 18.03 28.64
CA PHE A 90 -29.49 16.62 28.31
C PHE A 90 -28.38 16.45 27.26
N GLY A 91 -28.35 17.28 26.22
CA GLY A 91 -27.27 17.31 25.23
C GLY A 91 -25.88 17.57 25.81
N VAL A 92 -25.77 18.43 26.82
CA VAL A 92 -24.53 18.63 27.59
C VAL A 92 -24.11 17.34 28.29
N ALA A 93 -25.03 16.69 29.01
CA ALA A 93 -24.72 15.44 29.71
C ALA A 93 -24.32 14.29 28.77
N THR A 94 -25.02 14.10 27.66
CA THR A 94 -24.70 13.03 26.69
C THR A 94 -23.38 13.29 25.97
N THR A 95 -23.04 14.56 25.73
CA THR A 95 -21.75 14.96 25.13
C THR A 95 -20.59 14.69 26.08
N LEU A 96 -20.71 15.03 27.36
CA LEU A 96 -19.72 14.70 28.40
C LEU A 96 -19.53 13.19 28.56
N GLU A 97 -20.63 12.44 28.56
CA GLU A 97 -20.56 10.98 28.57
C GLU A 97 -19.86 10.43 27.31
N GLY A 98 -20.15 11.00 26.14
CA GLY A 98 -19.48 10.70 24.88
C GLY A 98 -17.98 10.96 24.93
N ALA A 99 -17.56 12.12 25.44
CA ALA A 99 -16.16 12.48 25.63
C ALA A 99 -15.42 11.46 26.49
N ARG A 100 -15.99 11.10 27.65
CA ARG A 100 -15.40 10.09 28.54
C ARG A 100 -15.32 8.71 27.89
N ARG A 101 -16.33 8.31 27.10
CA ARG A 101 -16.30 7.05 26.36
C ARG A 101 -15.19 7.04 25.32
N ILE A 102 -15.00 8.12 24.57
CA ILE A 102 -13.93 8.27 23.58
C ILE A 102 -12.55 8.24 24.25
N ARG A 103 -12.36 9.00 25.33
CA ARG A 103 -11.10 9.01 26.09
C ARG A 103 -10.70 7.61 26.55
N ARG A 104 -11.63 6.86 27.15
CA ARG A 104 -11.38 5.46 27.56
C ARG A 104 -11.07 4.55 26.38
N TYR A 105 -11.80 4.71 25.28
CA TYR A 105 -11.58 3.92 24.06
C TYR A 105 -10.17 4.16 23.48
N ILE A 106 -9.75 5.42 23.34
CA ILE A 106 -8.42 5.76 22.81
C ILE A 106 -7.31 5.32 23.77
N SER A 107 -7.47 5.54 25.09
CA SER A 107 -6.49 5.09 26.08
C SER A 107 -6.26 3.57 26.03
N ALA A 108 -7.32 2.78 25.95
CA ALA A 108 -7.20 1.32 25.89
C ALA A 108 -6.46 0.84 24.62
N ILE A 109 -6.55 1.60 23.53
CA ILE A 109 -5.85 1.26 22.28
C ILE A 109 -4.39 1.73 22.34
N HIS A 110 -4.14 2.90 22.94
CA HIS A 110 -2.78 3.41 23.15
C HIS A 110 -1.91 2.42 23.97
N ASP A 111 -2.50 1.74 24.94
CA ASP A 111 -1.82 0.71 25.74
C ASP A 111 -1.42 -0.53 24.90
N GLU A 112 -2.18 -0.85 23.84
CA GLU A 112 -1.89 -1.97 22.94
C GLU A 112 -0.94 -1.55 21.80
N GLU A 113 -1.14 -0.37 21.22
CA GLU A 113 -0.41 0.17 20.06
C GLU A 113 -0.23 1.70 20.22
N PRO A 114 1.01 2.22 20.13
CA PRO A 114 1.27 3.63 20.41
C PRO A 114 0.61 4.56 19.37
N ILE A 115 -0.30 5.41 19.86
CA ILE A 115 -1.02 6.46 19.13
C ILE A 115 -0.93 7.79 19.89
N GLU A 116 0.22 8.46 19.83
CA GLU A 116 0.57 9.59 20.71
C GLU A 116 -0.30 10.83 20.45
N LEU A 117 -0.57 11.20 19.19
CA LEU A 117 -1.37 12.40 18.87
C LEU A 117 -2.81 12.23 19.32
N LEU A 118 -3.45 11.10 18.97
CA LEU A 118 -4.81 10.81 19.39
C LEU A 118 -4.93 10.71 20.90
N PHE A 119 -3.97 10.06 21.56
CA PHE A 119 -3.95 9.95 23.01
C PHE A 119 -3.85 11.33 23.64
N THR A 120 -2.91 12.17 23.21
CA THR A 120 -2.71 13.54 23.73
C THR A 120 -3.97 14.39 23.57
N LEU A 121 -4.64 14.33 22.40
CA LEU A 121 -5.91 15.01 22.18
C LEU A 121 -7.00 14.49 23.13
N SER A 122 -7.13 13.16 23.24
CA SER A 122 -8.18 12.54 24.05
C SER A 122 -7.97 12.71 25.56
N ASP A 123 -6.72 12.79 26.03
CA ASP A 123 -6.38 12.95 27.44
C ASP A 123 -6.67 14.36 27.92
N ALA A 124 -6.63 15.33 27.01
CA ALA A 124 -7.01 16.71 27.26
C ALA A 124 -8.54 16.91 27.43
N LEU A 125 -9.36 15.89 27.12
CA LEU A 125 -10.80 15.93 27.38
C LEU A 125 -11.08 15.94 28.88
N SER A 126 -11.90 16.91 29.30
CA SER A 126 -12.35 17.02 30.67
C SER A 126 -13.37 15.91 31.01
N GLU A 127 -13.31 15.39 32.24
CA GLU A 127 -14.25 14.32 32.64
C GLU A 127 -15.58 14.84 33.16
N GLN A 128 -15.59 16.03 33.79
CA GLN A 128 -16.72 16.75 34.38
C GLN A 128 -17.87 15.89 34.91
N LYS A 129 -17.53 14.78 35.58
CA LYS A 129 -18.48 13.74 35.96
C LYS A 129 -19.57 14.26 36.91
N SER A 130 -19.21 15.21 37.78
CA SER A 130 -20.15 15.86 38.68
C SER A 130 -21.26 16.63 37.95
N LEU A 131 -20.93 17.31 36.84
CA LEU A 131 -21.90 18.06 36.04
C LEU A 131 -22.82 17.09 35.29
N GLU A 132 -22.26 16.06 34.66
CA GLU A 132 -23.04 15.01 33.99
C GLU A 132 -24.02 14.34 34.96
N GLU A 133 -23.55 13.90 36.13
CA GLU A 133 -24.40 13.25 37.14
C GLU A 133 -25.46 14.18 37.70
N ALA A 134 -25.14 15.46 37.91
CA ALA A 134 -26.11 16.46 38.36
C ALA A 134 -27.26 16.63 37.35
N ILE A 135 -26.95 16.71 36.05
CA ILE A 135 -27.96 16.79 34.99
C ILE A 135 -28.77 15.50 34.91
N LYS A 136 -28.13 14.33 34.84
CA LYS A 136 -28.83 13.02 34.69
C LYS A 136 -29.68 12.65 35.90
N ARG A 137 -29.36 13.16 37.09
CA ARG A 137 -30.21 12.99 38.28
C ARG A 137 -31.53 13.77 38.17
N CYS A 138 -31.52 14.87 37.43
CA CYS A 138 -32.66 15.78 37.30
C CYS A 138 -33.43 15.58 36.00
N ILE A 139 -32.80 15.11 34.92
CA ILE A 139 -33.39 15.01 33.58
C ILE A 139 -33.23 13.57 33.06
N ASN A 140 -34.31 13.00 32.52
CA ASN A 140 -34.32 11.65 31.94
C ASN A 140 -33.91 11.61 30.46
N ASP A 141 -33.89 10.41 29.86
CA ASP A 141 -33.51 10.20 28.46
C ASP A 141 -34.49 10.83 27.45
N SER A 142 -35.73 11.12 27.86
CA SER A 142 -36.73 11.85 27.07
C SER A 142 -36.59 13.37 27.19
N ALA A 143 -35.55 13.86 27.88
CA ALA A 143 -35.34 15.26 28.23
C ALA A 143 -36.50 15.86 29.07
N GLU A 144 -37.08 15.08 29.97
CA GLU A 144 -38.08 15.55 30.94
C GLU A 144 -37.47 15.66 32.34
N VAL A 145 -37.89 16.68 33.09
CA VAL A 145 -37.45 16.85 34.48
C VAL A 145 -38.10 15.80 35.36
N LEU A 146 -37.29 15.02 36.08
CA LEU A 146 -37.70 13.92 36.96
C LEU A 146 -38.34 14.42 38.26
N ASP A 147 -39.27 13.64 38.82
CA ASP A 147 -39.87 13.90 40.13
C ASP A 147 -38.77 14.02 41.21
N SER A 148 -37.67 13.27 41.08
CA SER A 148 -36.53 13.26 42.00
C SER A 148 -35.58 14.46 41.87
N ALA A 149 -35.83 15.37 40.92
CA ALA A 149 -34.97 16.54 40.70
C ALA A 149 -34.96 17.49 41.91
N SER A 150 -36.09 17.64 42.60
CA SER A 150 -36.16 18.31 43.90
C SER A 150 -37.26 17.70 44.79
N ALA A 151 -37.08 17.80 46.11
CA ALA A 151 -38.10 17.32 47.06
C ALA A 151 -39.41 18.12 46.94
N GLU A 152 -39.31 19.41 46.60
CA GLU A 152 -40.44 20.30 46.38
C GLU A 152 -41.21 19.93 45.11
N LEU A 153 -40.53 19.66 43.99
CA LEU A 153 -41.17 19.18 42.76
C LEU A 153 -41.89 17.85 42.98
N ALA A 154 -41.25 16.91 43.69
CA ALA A 154 -41.86 15.63 44.04
C ALA A 154 -43.14 15.80 44.88
N GLN A 155 -43.19 16.80 45.75
CA GLN A 155 -44.37 17.12 46.54
C GLN A 155 -45.46 17.77 45.68
N ILE A 156 -45.11 18.77 44.85
CA ILE A 156 -46.03 19.46 43.94
C ILE A 156 -46.68 18.47 42.98
N ARG A 157 -45.91 17.56 42.37
CA ARG A 157 -46.45 16.53 41.46
C ARG A 157 -47.36 15.53 42.16
N ARG A 158 -47.08 15.18 43.42
CA ARG A 158 -48.00 14.38 44.26
C ARG A 158 -49.30 15.13 44.54
N GLU A 159 -49.22 16.43 44.84
CA GLU A 159 -50.40 17.29 45.02
C GLU A 159 -51.23 17.40 43.73
N LEU A 160 -50.59 17.51 42.56
CA LEU A 160 -51.25 17.51 41.26
C LEU A 160 -51.99 16.21 40.98
N ARG A 161 -51.28 15.07 41.05
CA ARG A 161 -51.90 13.75 40.82
C ARG A 161 -53.06 13.51 41.78
N GLY A 162 -52.89 13.86 43.07
CA GLY A 162 -53.96 13.76 44.06
C GLY A 162 -55.11 14.75 43.86
N GLY A 163 -54.86 15.92 43.28
CA GLY A 163 -55.88 16.91 42.90
C GLY A 163 -56.71 16.44 41.70
N GLU A 164 -56.05 15.92 40.67
CA GLU A 164 -56.71 15.38 39.47
C GLU A 164 -57.59 14.18 39.79
N VAL A 165 -57.11 13.24 40.61
CA VAL A 165 -57.91 12.09 41.08
C VAL A 165 -59.17 12.56 41.81
N ARG A 166 -59.05 13.52 42.75
CA ARG A 166 -60.20 14.05 43.51
C ARG A 166 -61.23 14.77 42.62
N ILE A 167 -60.78 15.52 41.62
CA ILE A 167 -61.68 16.17 40.65
C ILE A 167 -62.39 15.12 39.80
N ARG A 168 -61.65 14.12 39.31
CA ARG A 168 -62.21 13.04 38.49
C ARG A 168 -63.24 12.22 39.27
N GLU A 169 -62.96 11.84 40.51
CA GLU A 169 -63.91 11.11 41.37
C GLU A 169 -65.21 11.89 41.59
N LYS A 170 -65.13 13.21 41.83
CA LYS A 170 -66.31 14.07 41.96
C LYS A 170 -67.12 14.16 40.67
N LEU A 171 -66.44 14.35 39.53
CA LEU A 171 -67.10 14.45 38.24
C LEU A 171 -67.72 13.12 37.82
N ASP A 172 -67.05 11.99 38.07
CA ASP A 172 -67.59 10.66 37.82
C ASP A 172 -68.84 10.38 38.69
N ALA A 173 -68.82 10.79 39.97
CA ALA A 173 -70.00 10.69 40.83
C ALA A 173 -71.17 11.53 40.29
N MET A 174 -70.90 12.72 39.74
CA MET A 174 -71.91 13.57 39.11
C MET A 174 -72.47 12.96 37.81
N ILE A 175 -71.60 12.49 36.92
CA ILE A 175 -71.98 11.92 35.62
C ILE A 175 -72.83 10.65 35.79
N ARG A 176 -72.54 9.84 36.82
CA ARG A 176 -73.31 8.62 37.14
C ARG A 176 -74.67 8.87 37.79
N SER A 177 -74.95 10.09 38.26
CA SER A 177 -76.25 10.41 38.83
C SER A 177 -77.33 10.46 37.74
N SER A 178 -78.46 9.79 37.98
CA SER A 178 -79.54 9.62 36.99
C SER A 178 -80.22 10.93 36.58
N SER A 179 -80.15 11.96 37.41
CA SER A 179 -80.65 13.32 37.14
C SER A 179 -79.74 14.10 36.19
N ILE A 180 -78.42 14.04 36.42
CA ILE A 180 -77.44 14.78 35.63
C ILE A 180 -77.17 14.09 34.29
N SER A 181 -77.13 12.76 34.25
CA SER A 181 -76.87 11.96 33.04
C SER A 181 -77.78 12.32 31.85
N LYS A 182 -79.05 12.68 32.10
CA LYS A 182 -80.01 13.10 31.05
C LYS A 182 -79.69 14.47 30.44
N MET A 183 -79.00 15.32 31.18
CA MET A 183 -78.62 16.68 30.79
C MET A 183 -77.33 16.70 29.96
N LEU A 184 -76.56 15.60 29.98
CA LEU A 184 -75.28 15.50 29.28
C LEU A 184 -75.46 15.18 27.80
N GLN A 185 -74.56 15.70 26.98
CA GLN A 185 -74.43 15.25 25.60
C GLN A 185 -73.68 13.92 25.56
N ASP A 186 -72.51 13.87 26.21
CA ASP A 186 -71.67 12.69 26.37
C ASP A 186 -71.32 12.46 27.84
N GLN A 187 -71.30 11.20 28.28
CA GLN A 187 -70.96 10.82 29.66
C GLN A 187 -69.43 10.67 29.84
N LEU A 188 -68.68 11.69 29.44
CA LEU A 188 -67.23 11.69 29.53
C LEU A 188 -66.73 13.03 30.05
N ILE A 189 -65.70 12.97 30.88
CA ILE A 189 -65.02 14.15 31.40
C ILE A 189 -64.10 14.67 30.29
N THR A 190 -64.22 15.97 29.97
CA THR A 190 -63.36 16.63 28.99
C THR A 190 -62.50 17.70 29.65
N ILE A 191 -61.43 18.10 28.96
CA ILE A 191 -60.59 19.22 29.37
C ILE A 191 -60.76 20.34 28.35
N ARG A 192 -61.03 21.56 28.83
CA ARG A 192 -61.09 22.80 28.03
C ARG A 192 -60.33 23.90 28.74
N GLY A 193 -59.38 24.53 28.03
CA GLY A 193 -58.51 25.57 28.60
C GLY A 193 -57.80 25.12 29.88
N ASP A 194 -57.29 23.88 29.92
CA ASP A 194 -56.64 23.23 31.07
C ASP A 194 -57.54 22.95 32.29
N ARG A 195 -58.86 23.05 32.14
CA ARG A 195 -59.82 22.81 33.21
C ARG A 195 -60.70 21.61 32.91
N PHE A 196 -60.99 20.82 33.94
CA PHE A 196 -61.94 19.71 33.81
C PHE A 196 -63.37 20.26 33.71
N VAL A 197 -64.07 19.83 32.67
CA VAL A 197 -65.43 20.28 32.32
C VAL A 197 -66.29 19.11 31.85
N ILE A 198 -67.60 19.30 31.93
CA ILE A 198 -68.60 18.33 31.47
C ILE A 198 -69.34 18.91 30.25
N PRO A 199 -69.54 18.11 29.18
CA PRO A 199 -70.32 18.51 28.01
C PRO A 199 -71.83 18.39 28.29
N VAL A 200 -72.51 19.54 28.41
CA VAL A 200 -73.93 19.66 28.72
C VAL A 200 -74.70 20.12 27.48
N LYS A 201 -75.89 19.57 27.24
CA LYS A 201 -76.79 20.05 26.18
C LYS A 201 -77.18 21.50 26.44
N ALA A 202 -77.16 22.33 25.41
CA ALA A 202 -77.40 23.78 25.53
C ALA A 202 -78.73 24.12 26.24
N GLU A 203 -79.76 23.30 26.04
CA GLU A 203 -81.10 23.42 26.64
C GLU A 203 -81.08 23.34 28.19
N TYR A 204 -80.13 22.61 28.75
CA TYR A 204 -80.03 22.39 30.20
C TYR A 204 -79.07 23.34 30.91
N ARG A 205 -78.57 24.39 30.22
CA ARG A 205 -77.62 25.38 30.77
C ARG A 205 -78.07 25.95 32.12
N ALA A 206 -79.31 26.41 32.20
CA ALA A 206 -79.83 27.07 33.40
C ALA A 206 -80.03 26.10 34.58
N HIS A 207 -80.20 24.81 34.29
CA HIS A 207 -80.49 23.77 35.28
C HIS A 207 -79.23 23.09 35.82
N PHE A 208 -78.19 22.96 35.00
CA PHE A 208 -76.95 22.28 35.39
C PHE A 208 -76.08 23.12 36.34
N GLY A 209 -76.06 24.45 36.13
CA GLY A 209 -75.29 25.39 36.96
C GLY A 209 -73.77 25.30 36.75
N GLY A 210 -73.05 26.36 37.12
CA GLY A 210 -71.59 26.45 36.96
C GLY A 210 -71.14 27.43 35.87
N ILE A 211 -69.85 27.36 35.53
CA ILE A 211 -69.18 28.32 34.64
C ILE A 211 -68.97 27.70 33.27
N VAL A 212 -69.37 28.40 32.21
CA VAL A 212 -69.19 27.91 30.83
C VAL A 212 -67.84 28.38 30.31
N HIS A 213 -67.00 27.42 29.90
CA HIS A 213 -65.64 27.68 29.40
C HIS A 213 -65.55 27.67 27.88
N ASP A 214 -66.40 26.89 27.22
CA ASP A 214 -66.37 26.72 25.77
C ASP A 214 -67.73 26.23 25.25
N GLN A 215 -67.93 26.34 23.93
CA GLN A 215 -69.14 25.88 23.22
C GLN A 215 -68.76 25.15 21.94
N SER A 216 -69.51 24.11 21.57
CA SER A 216 -69.29 23.39 20.31
C SER A 216 -69.53 24.29 19.09
N GLY A 217 -68.89 23.98 17.95
CA GLY A 217 -69.06 24.76 16.71
C GLY A 217 -70.51 24.83 16.18
N SER A 218 -71.36 23.86 16.54
CA SER A 218 -72.80 23.87 16.24
C SER A 218 -73.66 24.61 17.28
N GLY A 219 -73.07 25.04 18.40
CA GLY A 219 -73.75 25.67 19.52
C GLY A 219 -74.53 24.71 20.43
N ALA A 220 -74.71 23.45 20.04
CA ALA A 220 -75.58 22.49 20.71
C ALA A 220 -75.04 21.96 22.05
N THR A 221 -73.72 22.04 22.29
CA THR A 221 -73.07 21.52 23.50
C THR A 221 -72.28 22.63 24.17
N LEU A 222 -72.49 22.80 25.48
CA LEU A 222 -71.76 23.73 26.34
C LEU A 222 -70.80 22.95 27.23
N PHE A 223 -69.55 23.37 27.30
CA PHE A 223 -68.56 22.79 28.21
C PHE A 223 -68.59 23.56 29.53
N ILE A 224 -69.21 22.96 30.55
CA ILE A 224 -69.48 23.60 31.84
C ILE A 224 -68.57 23.01 32.92
N GLU A 225 -67.95 23.89 33.71
CA GLU A 225 -67.29 23.57 34.97
C GLU A 225 -68.33 23.66 36.11
N PRO A 226 -68.70 22.54 36.75
CA PRO A 226 -69.61 22.54 37.89
C PRO A 226 -69.05 23.33 39.07
N GLU A 227 -69.90 24.07 39.78
CA GLU A 227 -69.52 24.87 40.96
C GLU A 227 -68.76 24.05 42.01
N SER A 228 -69.14 22.77 42.19
CA SER A 228 -68.55 21.84 43.17
C SER A 228 -67.04 21.55 42.96
N ILE A 229 -66.51 21.82 41.76
CA ILE A 229 -65.10 21.61 41.41
C ILE A 229 -64.37 22.91 41.03
N VAL A 230 -65.03 24.06 40.97
CA VAL A 230 -64.40 25.36 40.59
C VAL A 230 -63.19 25.66 41.47
N ALA A 231 -63.35 25.53 42.80
CA ALA A 231 -62.26 25.74 43.75
C ALA A 231 -61.13 24.72 43.58
N MET A 232 -61.46 23.48 43.22
CA MET A 232 -60.48 22.40 43.00
C MET A 232 -59.68 22.63 41.73
N ASN A 233 -60.33 22.99 40.62
CA ASN A 233 -59.68 23.38 39.37
C ASN A 233 -58.78 24.62 39.55
N ASN A 234 -59.24 25.62 40.31
CA ASN A 234 -58.41 26.78 40.67
C ASN A 234 -57.14 26.35 41.42
N LYS A 235 -57.28 25.48 42.44
CA LYS A 235 -56.12 24.98 43.19
C LYS A 235 -55.19 24.12 42.35
N LEU A 236 -55.75 23.31 41.44
CA LEU A 236 -54.96 22.52 40.50
C LEU A 236 -54.15 23.43 39.57
N ARG A 237 -54.77 24.49 39.03
CA ARG A 237 -54.09 25.49 38.19
C ARG A 237 -52.97 26.22 38.96
N GLU A 238 -53.24 26.65 40.19
CA GLU A 238 -52.21 27.27 41.06
C GLU A 238 -51.05 26.31 41.30
N THR A 239 -51.33 25.01 41.48
CA THR A 239 -50.31 23.99 41.70
C THR A 239 -49.52 23.69 40.42
N ARG A 240 -50.14 23.72 39.23
CA ARG A 240 -49.42 23.64 37.94
C ARG A 240 -48.49 24.83 37.74
N LEU A 241 -48.93 26.05 38.07
CA LEU A 241 -48.06 27.23 38.03
C LEU A 241 -46.89 27.14 39.03
N ARG A 242 -47.09 26.51 40.19
CA ARG A 242 -45.99 26.22 41.13
C ARG A 242 -45.02 25.18 40.55
N GLU A 243 -45.53 24.16 39.86
CA GLU A 243 -44.70 23.17 39.16
C GLU A 243 -43.81 23.83 38.11
N GLU A 244 -44.39 24.66 37.24
CA GLU A 244 -43.65 25.39 36.19
C GLU A 244 -42.52 26.24 36.78
N ARG A 245 -42.80 26.97 37.87
CA ARG A 245 -41.78 27.77 38.57
C ARG A 245 -40.67 26.92 39.19
N GLU A 246 -41.03 25.82 39.84
CA GLU A 246 -40.02 24.94 40.45
C GLU A 246 -39.15 24.27 39.38
N ILE A 247 -39.73 23.88 38.25
CA ILE A 247 -38.98 23.40 37.09
C ILE A 247 -38.02 24.49 36.61
N GLU A 248 -38.46 25.74 36.47
CA GLU A 248 -37.60 26.85 36.07
C GLU A 248 -36.42 27.06 37.04
N VAL A 249 -36.67 26.99 38.35
CA VAL A 249 -35.63 27.09 39.39
C VAL A 249 -34.60 25.96 39.25
N ILE A 250 -35.04 24.73 38.98
CA ILE A 250 -34.14 23.59 38.74
C ILE A 250 -33.31 23.82 37.48
N LEU A 251 -33.92 24.26 36.39
CA LEU A 251 -33.22 24.52 35.12
C LEU A 251 -32.21 25.66 35.26
N GLN A 252 -32.53 26.73 35.99
CA GLN A 252 -31.59 27.82 36.28
C GLN A 252 -30.39 27.34 37.10
N LYS A 253 -30.62 26.50 38.12
CA LYS A 253 -29.54 25.90 38.93
C LYS A 253 -28.60 25.05 38.06
N LEU A 254 -29.15 24.18 37.22
CA LEU A 254 -28.35 23.34 36.32
C LEU A 254 -27.63 24.20 35.26
N THR A 255 -28.30 25.23 34.75
CA THR A 255 -27.70 26.18 33.80
C THR A 255 -26.51 26.91 34.41
N ALA A 256 -26.58 27.32 35.68
CA ALA A 256 -25.46 27.96 36.36
C ALA A 256 -24.25 27.02 36.44
N LEU A 257 -24.46 25.73 36.76
CA LEU A 257 -23.40 24.73 36.77
C LEU A 257 -22.75 24.53 35.39
N VAL A 258 -23.54 24.58 34.31
CA VAL A 258 -23.02 24.57 32.93
C VAL A 258 -22.23 25.85 32.64
N GLY A 259 -22.76 27.01 33.05
CA GLY A 259 -22.13 28.32 32.88
C GLY A 259 -20.73 28.38 33.50
N ASP A 260 -20.58 27.86 34.72
CA ASP A 260 -19.30 27.80 35.45
C ASP A 260 -18.24 26.95 34.74
N GLN A 261 -18.65 26.00 33.90
CA GLN A 261 -17.78 25.06 33.20
C GLN A 261 -17.60 25.38 31.71
N THR A 262 -18.09 26.54 31.25
CA THR A 262 -18.17 26.87 29.81
C THR A 262 -16.85 26.74 29.07
N GLU A 263 -15.74 27.23 29.62
CA GLU A 263 -14.44 27.21 28.91
C GLU A 263 -13.97 25.78 28.61
N LEU A 264 -14.11 24.89 29.60
CA LEU A 264 -13.78 23.47 29.45
C LEU A 264 -14.73 22.78 28.47
N LEU A 265 -16.04 23.09 28.51
CA LEU A 265 -17.02 22.53 27.57
C LEU A 265 -16.73 22.93 26.11
N LEU A 266 -16.29 24.17 25.89
CA LEU A 266 -15.88 24.64 24.57
C LEU A 266 -14.63 23.90 24.09
N TYR A 267 -13.64 23.76 24.98
CA TYR A 267 -12.41 23.04 24.67
C TYR A 267 -12.67 21.55 24.35
N ASP A 268 -13.51 20.88 25.13
CA ASP A 268 -13.93 19.50 24.87
C ASP A 268 -14.66 19.38 23.52
N SER A 269 -15.53 20.33 23.21
CA SER A 269 -16.24 20.36 21.92
C SER A 269 -15.29 20.46 20.74
N ASP A 270 -14.26 21.31 20.85
CA ASP A 270 -13.22 21.46 19.83
C ASP A 270 -12.37 20.19 19.67
N ILE A 271 -11.98 19.54 20.78
CA ILE A 271 -11.24 18.26 20.73
C ILE A 271 -12.10 17.17 20.10
N LEU A 272 -13.36 17.04 20.51
CA LEU A 272 -14.28 16.05 19.95
C LEU A 272 -14.46 16.23 18.44
N ALA A 273 -14.56 17.49 17.99
CA ALA A 273 -14.61 17.82 16.58
C ALA A 273 -13.34 17.36 15.83
N GLN A 274 -12.16 17.63 16.40
CA GLN A 274 -10.88 17.20 15.81
C GLN A 274 -10.75 15.68 15.76
N LEU A 275 -11.14 14.97 16.83
CA LEU A 275 -11.11 13.51 16.86
C LEU A 275 -12.05 12.93 15.81
N ASP A 276 -13.32 13.37 15.75
CA ASP A 276 -14.28 12.89 14.74
C ASP A 276 -13.76 13.15 13.32
N PHE A 277 -13.18 14.34 13.09
CA PHE A 277 -12.58 14.69 11.82
C PHE A 277 -11.43 13.77 11.42
N LEU A 278 -10.51 13.45 12.33
CA LEU A 278 -9.41 12.50 12.07
C LEU A 278 -9.94 11.09 11.74
N PHE A 279 -10.93 10.61 12.48
CA PHE A 279 -11.59 9.33 12.18
C PHE A 279 -12.36 9.36 10.86
N ALA A 280 -12.94 10.50 10.47
CA ALA A 280 -13.56 10.65 9.16
C ALA A 280 -12.51 10.56 8.02
N LYS A 281 -11.33 11.16 8.19
CA LYS A 281 -10.21 11.02 7.24
C LYS A 281 -9.77 9.57 7.10
N ALA A 282 -9.65 8.85 8.21
CA ALA A 282 -9.31 7.43 8.24
C ALA A 282 -10.34 6.57 7.47
N ARG A 283 -11.63 6.82 7.66
CA ARG A 283 -12.69 6.10 6.94
C ARG A 283 -12.69 6.40 5.45
N LEU A 284 -12.50 7.67 5.07
CA LEU A 284 -12.35 8.05 3.67
C LEU A 284 -11.16 7.32 3.04
N ALA A 285 -10.02 7.25 3.75
CA ALA A 285 -8.85 6.50 3.30
C ALA A 285 -9.17 5.01 3.10
N ARG A 286 -9.92 4.40 4.02
CA ARG A 286 -10.34 2.99 3.93
C ARG A 286 -11.26 2.74 2.74
N GLU A 287 -12.27 3.59 2.52
CA GLU A 287 -13.17 3.48 1.35
C GLU A 287 -12.40 3.54 0.04
N MET A 288 -11.48 4.51 -0.08
CA MET A 288 -10.71 4.72 -1.31
C MET A 288 -9.58 3.70 -1.51
N LYS A 289 -9.33 2.81 -0.53
CA LYS A 289 -8.12 1.96 -0.48
C LYS A 289 -6.86 2.80 -0.68
N ALA A 290 -6.76 3.87 0.11
CA ALA A 290 -5.73 4.88 0.04
C ALA A 290 -4.52 4.53 0.90
N ALA A 291 -3.35 4.99 0.47
CA ALA A 291 -2.08 4.84 1.16
C ALA A 291 -1.62 6.18 1.74
N MET A 292 -0.86 6.12 2.83
CA MET A 292 -0.21 7.29 3.42
C MET A 292 0.93 7.76 2.51
N PRO A 293 0.90 9.00 1.98
CA PRO A 293 2.01 9.53 1.22
C PRO A 293 3.19 9.91 2.11
N ARG A 294 4.40 9.60 1.65
CA ARG A 294 5.62 10.18 2.23
C ARG A 294 5.83 11.57 1.63
N MET A 295 5.90 12.58 2.50
CA MET A 295 5.99 13.97 2.08
C MET A 295 7.44 14.47 2.05
N ASN A 296 7.74 15.32 1.07
CA ASN A 296 9.00 16.06 0.95
C ASN A 296 8.75 17.50 0.46
N ASP A 297 9.78 18.33 0.40
CA ASP A 297 9.74 19.73 -0.05
C ASP A 297 10.76 20.02 -1.18
N ARG A 298 11.35 18.97 -1.77
CA ARG A 298 12.38 19.05 -2.82
C ARG A 298 11.82 18.99 -4.24
N GLY A 299 10.50 19.01 -4.39
CA GLY A 299 9.80 18.88 -5.67
C GLY A 299 9.74 17.45 -6.19
N PHE A 300 9.88 16.42 -5.35
CA PHE A 300 9.82 15.02 -5.79
C PHE A 300 8.43 14.41 -5.58
N LEU A 301 7.87 13.80 -6.60
CA LEU A 301 6.66 12.99 -6.51
C LEU A 301 6.85 11.64 -7.22
N LYS A 302 6.22 10.61 -6.65
CA LYS A 302 6.19 9.24 -7.15
C LYS A 302 4.84 8.63 -6.81
N LEU A 303 3.97 8.56 -7.81
CA LEU A 303 2.71 7.85 -7.77
C LEU A 303 2.91 6.46 -8.39
N LYS A 304 2.57 5.43 -7.62
CA LYS A 304 2.50 4.05 -8.12
C LYS A 304 1.05 3.59 -8.03
N LYS A 305 0.48 3.18 -9.15
CA LYS A 305 -0.95 2.87 -9.33
C LYS A 305 -1.88 3.92 -8.71
N GLY A 306 -1.57 5.21 -8.92
CA GLY A 306 -2.42 6.31 -8.49
C GLY A 306 -3.75 6.30 -9.24
N ARG A 307 -4.87 6.49 -8.55
CA ARG A 307 -6.22 6.47 -9.12
C ARG A 307 -6.91 7.79 -8.88
N HIS A 308 -7.72 8.23 -9.84
CA HIS A 308 -8.54 9.41 -9.66
C HIS A 308 -9.69 9.12 -8.66
N PRO A 309 -9.76 9.77 -7.47
CA PRO A 309 -10.71 9.43 -6.39
C PRO A 309 -12.19 9.68 -6.72
N LEU A 310 -12.48 10.48 -7.74
CA LEU A 310 -13.86 10.76 -8.19
C LEU A 310 -14.37 9.80 -9.26
N ILE A 311 -13.50 8.95 -9.82
CA ILE A 311 -13.89 7.92 -10.79
C ILE A 311 -14.10 6.60 -10.02
N PRO A 312 -15.16 5.83 -10.29
CA PRO A 312 -15.39 4.54 -9.64
C PRO A 312 -14.17 3.62 -9.74
N ALA A 313 -13.86 2.92 -8.63
CA ALA A 313 -12.63 2.14 -8.49
C ALA A 313 -12.53 0.95 -9.48
N ASP A 314 -13.66 0.49 -9.99
CA ASP A 314 -13.83 -0.56 -11.01
C ASP A 314 -13.64 -0.05 -12.45
N GLN A 315 -13.75 1.26 -12.67
CA GLN A 315 -13.62 1.89 -13.99
C GLN A 315 -12.30 2.64 -14.16
N VAL A 316 -11.73 3.15 -13.06
CA VAL A 316 -10.51 3.96 -13.09
C VAL A 316 -9.28 3.11 -13.41
N VAL A 317 -8.56 3.49 -14.46
CA VAL A 317 -7.26 2.90 -14.80
C VAL A 317 -6.17 3.60 -13.97
N PRO A 318 -5.37 2.87 -13.19
CA PRO A 318 -4.33 3.46 -12.36
C PRO A 318 -3.14 3.97 -13.20
N ILE A 319 -2.51 5.05 -12.76
CA ILE A 319 -1.34 5.67 -13.40
C ILE A 319 -0.06 5.53 -12.55
N ASP A 320 1.07 5.35 -13.22
CA ASP A 320 2.41 5.41 -12.64
C ASP A 320 3.10 6.69 -13.11
N VAL A 321 3.53 7.55 -12.17
CA VAL A 321 4.16 8.83 -12.46
C VAL A 321 5.30 9.06 -11.48
N GLU A 322 6.47 9.44 -11.98
CA GLU A 322 7.58 9.95 -11.17
C GLU A 322 7.97 11.32 -11.72
N LEU A 323 8.28 12.30 -10.87
CA LEU A 323 8.70 13.64 -11.31
C LEU A 323 9.60 14.27 -10.24
N GLY A 324 10.67 14.96 -10.68
CA GLY A 324 11.54 15.75 -9.82
C GLY A 324 12.84 15.09 -9.36
N ASN A 325 13.18 13.90 -9.91
CA ASN A 325 14.51 13.30 -9.83
C ASN A 325 15.30 13.58 -11.11
N GLU A 326 15.23 12.67 -12.10
CA GLU A 326 15.98 12.76 -13.35
C GLU A 326 15.46 13.86 -14.29
N TYR A 327 14.18 14.18 -14.17
CA TYR A 327 13.46 15.16 -14.98
C TYR A 327 12.50 15.97 -14.11
N THR A 328 12.27 17.22 -14.50
CA THR A 328 11.39 18.18 -13.81
C THR A 328 10.11 18.48 -14.58
N SER A 329 10.06 18.08 -15.86
CA SER A 329 8.93 18.31 -16.75
C SER A 329 8.52 17.01 -17.47
N ILE A 330 7.22 16.75 -17.55
CA ILE A 330 6.64 15.65 -18.34
C ILE A 330 5.77 16.26 -19.44
N ILE A 331 5.95 15.82 -20.67
CA ILE A 331 5.08 16.17 -21.81
C ILE A 331 4.28 14.94 -22.20
N VAL A 332 2.97 14.99 -21.97
CA VAL A 332 2.02 13.91 -22.25
C VAL A 332 1.38 14.10 -23.62
N THR A 333 1.52 13.09 -24.46
CA THR A 333 0.98 13.08 -25.83
C THR A 333 -0.07 11.98 -26.01
N GLY A 334 -0.88 12.09 -27.07
CA GLY A 334 -1.93 11.11 -27.40
C GLY A 334 -3.25 11.77 -27.78
N PRO A 335 -4.26 10.97 -28.22
CA PRO A 335 -5.57 11.48 -28.57
C PRO A 335 -6.29 12.09 -27.35
N ASN A 336 -7.17 13.07 -27.57
CA ASN A 336 -7.88 13.79 -26.48
C ASN A 336 -8.76 12.84 -25.65
N THR A 337 -9.34 11.81 -26.28
CA THR A 337 -10.09 10.73 -25.62
C THR A 337 -9.22 9.74 -24.84
N GLY A 338 -7.89 9.90 -24.86
CA GLY A 338 -6.93 8.99 -24.24
C GLY A 338 -6.76 9.15 -22.72
N GLY A 339 -7.34 10.17 -22.09
CA GLY A 339 -7.25 10.39 -20.63
C GLY A 339 -6.12 11.33 -20.17
N LYS A 340 -5.61 12.20 -21.05
CA LYS A 340 -4.57 13.19 -20.74
C LYS A 340 -4.99 14.14 -19.61
N THR A 341 -6.15 14.79 -19.74
CA THR A 341 -6.72 15.70 -18.74
C THR A 341 -6.95 15.00 -17.39
N VAL A 342 -7.43 13.75 -17.40
CA VAL A 342 -7.65 12.95 -16.19
C VAL A 342 -6.33 12.67 -15.47
N THR A 343 -5.24 12.44 -16.22
CA THR A 343 -3.90 12.26 -15.66
C THR A 343 -3.44 13.52 -14.91
N LEU A 344 -3.59 14.70 -15.51
CA LEU A 344 -3.26 15.98 -14.87
C LEU A 344 -4.09 16.20 -13.61
N LYS A 345 -5.41 16.03 -13.71
CA LYS A 345 -6.31 16.14 -12.55
C LYS A 345 -5.95 15.15 -11.45
N THR A 346 -5.54 13.93 -11.80
CA THR A 346 -5.10 12.93 -10.81
C THR A 346 -3.86 13.42 -10.06
N ILE A 347 -2.81 13.87 -10.77
CA ILE A 347 -1.57 14.35 -10.12
C ILE A 347 -1.87 15.56 -9.22
N GLY A 348 -2.63 16.54 -9.73
CA GLY A 348 -2.98 17.74 -8.98
C GLY A 348 -3.84 17.46 -7.77
N LEU A 349 -4.94 16.71 -7.93
CA LEU A 349 -5.87 16.40 -6.86
C LEU A 349 -5.23 15.56 -5.76
N LEU A 350 -4.43 14.54 -6.11
CA LEU A 350 -3.73 13.72 -5.11
C LEU A 350 -2.69 14.56 -4.34
N SER A 351 -2.03 15.51 -5.00
CA SER A 351 -1.11 16.43 -4.33
C SER A 351 -1.85 17.34 -3.33
N LEU A 352 -3.01 17.91 -3.72
CA LEU A 352 -3.84 18.73 -2.83
C LEU A 352 -4.38 17.93 -1.63
N MET A 353 -4.81 16.69 -1.86
CA MET A 353 -5.27 15.79 -0.80
C MET A 353 -4.14 15.52 0.21
N ALA A 354 -2.95 15.18 -0.26
CA ALA A 354 -1.80 14.93 0.60
C ALA A 354 -1.39 16.16 1.40
N MET A 355 -1.35 17.34 0.77
CA MET A 355 -1.11 18.64 1.43
C MET A 355 -2.22 19.02 2.44
N SER A 356 -3.37 18.35 2.42
CA SER A 356 -4.46 18.52 3.39
C SER A 356 -4.45 17.44 4.48
N GLY A 357 -3.41 16.59 4.51
CA GLY A 357 -3.30 15.48 5.44
C GLY A 357 -4.26 14.32 5.16
N LEU A 358 -4.76 14.19 3.93
CA LEU A 358 -5.55 13.04 3.49
C LEU A 358 -4.64 11.98 2.86
N PHE A 359 -4.99 10.71 3.06
CA PHE A 359 -4.36 9.62 2.32
C PHE A 359 -4.82 9.66 0.87
N VAL A 360 -3.99 9.11 -0.02
CA VAL A 360 -4.22 9.16 -1.47
C VAL A 360 -4.48 7.76 -2.04
N PRO A 361 -5.46 7.56 -2.94
CA PRO A 361 -5.71 6.27 -3.60
C PRO A 361 -4.57 5.87 -4.54
N ALA A 362 -3.51 5.31 -3.97
CA ALA A 362 -2.32 4.80 -4.65
C ALA A 362 -1.82 3.53 -3.94
N GLU A 363 -0.85 2.85 -4.53
CA GLU A 363 -0.14 1.76 -3.87
C GLU A 363 0.81 2.29 -2.78
N ASP A 364 1.16 1.45 -1.82
CA ASP A 364 2.12 1.77 -0.76
C ASP A 364 3.48 2.21 -1.35
N GLY A 365 4.13 3.12 -0.63
CA GLY A 365 5.39 3.73 -1.07
C GLY A 365 5.23 4.96 -1.96
N VAL A 366 4.00 5.47 -2.11
CA VAL A 366 3.71 6.77 -2.73
C VAL A 366 4.47 7.90 -2.04
N GLN A 367 5.08 8.78 -2.83
CA GLN A 367 5.79 9.97 -2.36
C GLN A 367 5.21 11.19 -3.04
N LEU A 368 4.97 12.25 -2.27
CA LEU A 368 4.42 13.50 -2.78
C LEU A 368 5.21 14.68 -2.20
N CYS A 369 5.15 15.81 -2.89
CA CYS A 369 5.82 17.03 -2.46
C CYS A 369 4.79 18.01 -1.91
N VAL A 370 5.20 18.76 -0.89
CA VAL A 370 4.54 20.00 -0.51
C VAL A 370 5.03 21.09 -1.44
N PHE A 371 4.13 21.62 -2.25
CA PHE A 371 4.40 22.74 -3.15
C PHE A 371 3.96 24.05 -2.49
N ASP A 372 4.61 25.15 -2.81
CA ASP A 372 4.15 26.47 -2.36
C ASP A 372 2.83 26.87 -3.04
N ALA A 373 2.67 26.47 -4.30
CA ALA A 373 1.45 26.57 -5.07
C ALA A 373 1.36 25.46 -6.13
N ILE A 374 0.12 25.07 -6.43
CA ILE A 374 -0.22 24.22 -7.57
C ILE A 374 -1.06 25.08 -8.51
N TYR A 375 -0.61 25.20 -9.76
CA TYR A 375 -1.27 25.95 -10.81
C TYR A 375 -1.78 24.99 -11.87
N ALA A 376 -2.93 25.31 -12.45
CA ALA A 376 -3.51 24.54 -13.52
C ALA A 376 -4.15 25.44 -14.57
N ASP A 377 -3.92 25.11 -15.83
CA ASP A 377 -4.70 25.55 -16.97
C ASP A 377 -5.35 24.31 -17.60
N ILE A 378 -6.59 24.04 -17.19
CA ILE A 378 -7.39 22.88 -17.62
C ILE A 378 -8.81 23.38 -17.85
N GLY A 379 -9.34 23.26 -19.07
CA GLY A 379 -10.65 23.79 -19.44
C GLY A 379 -11.29 23.05 -20.62
N ASP A 380 -12.61 23.17 -20.75
CA ASP A 380 -13.39 22.60 -21.85
C ASP A 380 -13.32 23.52 -23.08
N GLU A 381 -12.63 23.08 -24.13
CA GLU A 381 -12.61 23.74 -25.44
C GLU A 381 -13.93 23.57 -26.24
N GLN A 382 -14.94 22.87 -25.68
CA GLN A 382 -16.13 22.45 -26.43
C GLN A 382 -17.33 23.43 -26.39
N SER A 383 -17.15 24.63 -25.81
CA SER A 383 -18.15 25.70 -25.90
C SER A 383 -18.10 26.35 -27.28
N ILE A 384 -19.08 26.02 -28.13
CA ILE A 384 -19.24 26.51 -29.52
C ILE A 384 -19.35 28.05 -29.60
N GLU A 385 -19.67 28.75 -28.50
CA GLU A 385 -19.91 30.19 -28.48
C GLU A 385 -18.63 31.06 -28.41
N GLN A 386 -17.43 30.48 -28.32
CA GLN A 386 -16.27 31.21 -27.79
C GLN A 386 -14.88 30.90 -28.40
N SER A 387 -14.77 30.65 -29.71
CA SER A 387 -13.49 30.24 -30.33
C SER A 387 -12.33 31.26 -30.25
N LEU A 388 -12.57 32.56 -30.06
CA LEU A 388 -11.51 33.58 -29.83
C LEU A 388 -11.22 33.83 -28.34
N SER A 389 -12.22 33.59 -27.49
CA SER A 389 -12.13 33.81 -26.05
C SER A 389 -11.53 32.63 -25.29
N THR A 390 -11.51 31.42 -25.85
CA THR A 390 -10.80 30.27 -25.25
C THR A 390 -9.29 30.46 -25.29
N PHE A 391 -8.66 30.66 -26.46
CA PHE A 391 -7.20 30.89 -26.55
C PHE A 391 -6.76 32.08 -25.70
N SER A 392 -7.48 33.21 -25.79
CA SER A 392 -7.17 34.41 -25.00
C SER A 392 -7.31 34.17 -23.49
N SER A 393 -8.31 33.37 -23.06
CA SER A 393 -8.50 32.99 -21.66
C SER A 393 -7.38 32.08 -21.14
N HIS A 394 -7.01 31.05 -21.92
CA HIS A 394 -5.88 30.16 -21.63
C HIS A 394 -4.58 30.96 -21.52
N MET A 395 -4.30 31.85 -22.49
CA MET A 395 -3.11 32.71 -22.44
C MET A 395 -3.13 33.66 -21.26
N THR A 396 -4.26 34.28 -20.94
CA THR A 396 -4.38 35.17 -19.77
C THR A 396 -4.12 34.40 -18.48
N ASN A 397 -4.63 33.16 -18.37
CA ASN A 397 -4.36 32.30 -17.22
C ASN A 397 -2.87 31.91 -17.14
N ILE A 398 -2.26 31.47 -18.25
CA ILE A 398 -0.85 31.11 -18.29
C ILE A 398 0.03 32.32 -17.93
N ILE A 399 -0.22 33.51 -18.49
CA ILE A 399 0.48 34.74 -18.11
C ILE A 399 0.35 34.98 -16.60
N SER A 400 -0.83 34.81 -16.02
CA SER A 400 -1.02 34.97 -14.57
C SER A 400 -0.17 33.98 -13.77
N ILE A 401 -0.06 32.72 -14.23
CA ILE A 401 0.77 31.67 -13.60
C ILE A 401 2.25 32.01 -13.70
N LEU A 402 2.74 32.37 -14.90
CA LEU A 402 4.14 32.70 -15.15
C LEU A 402 4.63 33.87 -14.28
N ASN A 403 3.75 34.83 -13.97
CA ASN A 403 4.08 36.00 -13.15
C ASN A 403 4.27 35.69 -11.66
N VAL A 404 3.71 34.58 -11.14
CA VAL A 404 3.70 34.28 -9.70
C VAL A 404 4.37 32.96 -9.33
N MET A 405 4.60 32.08 -10.30
CA MET A 405 5.19 30.76 -10.05
C MET A 405 6.61 30.87 -9.49
N THR A 406 7.00 29.86 -8.72
CA THR A 406 8.36 29.73 -8.17
C THR A 406 8.97 28.38 -8.54
N PRO A 407 10.28 28.17 -8.30
CA PRO A 407 10.91 26.85 -8.48
C PRO A 407 10.28 25.73 -7.61
N LYS A 408 9.52 26.09 -6.57
CA LYS A 408 8.83 25.16 -5.66
C LYS A 408 7.36 24.94 -6.02
N SER A 409 6.91 25.43 -7.18
CA SER A 409 5.55 25.27 -7.65
C SER A 409 5.38 24.06 -8.58
N LEU A 410 4.16 23.51 -8.62
CA LEU A 410 3.73 22.53 -9.61
C LEU A 410 2.80 23.20 -10.63
N VAL A 411 3.10 23.06 -11.91
CA VAL A 411 2.33 23.65 -13.01
C VAL A 411 1.75 22.54 -13.89
N LEU A 412 0.44 22.55 -14.07
CA LEU A 412 -0.31 21.57 -14.88
C LEU A 412 -0.93 22.30 -16.08
N LEU A 413 -0.51 21.96 -17.30
CA LEU A 413 -0.99 22.63 -18.52
C LEU A 413 -1.67 21.62 -19.44
N ASP A 414 -2.93 21.83 -19.76
CA ASP A 414 -3.65 21.01 -20.74
C ASP A 414 -3.63 21.69 -22.11
N GLU A 415 -3.27 20.95 -23.14
CA GLU A 415 -3.27 21.36 -24.55
C GLU A 415 -2.57 22.72 -24.80
N VAL A 416 -1.37 22.87 -24.25
CA VAL A 416 -0.62 24.13 -24.37
C VAL A 416 -0.35 24.49 -25.84
N GLY A 417 -0.73 25.72 -26.22
CA GLY A 417 -0.58 26.24 -27.58
C GLY A 417 -1.75 25.93 -28.52
N ALA A 418 -2.79 25.21 -28.07
CA ALA A 418 -3.98 24.91 -28.87
C ALA A 418 -4.81 26.17 -29.18
N GLY A 419 -5.66 26.10 -30.22
CA GLY A 419 -6.60 27.17 -30.57
C GLY A 419 -6.05 28.30 -31.45
N THR A 420 -4.85 28.15 -32.01
CA THR A 420 -4.25 29.09 -32.98
C THR A 420 -3.58 28.33 -34.15
N ASP A 421 -2.90 29.05 -35.05
CA ASP A 421 -2.08 28.46 -36.10
C ASP A 421 -1.07 27.44 -35.50
N PRO A 422 -0.99 26.20 -36.00
CA PRO A 422 -0.14 25.15 -35.42
C PRO A 422 1.34 25.51 -35.32
N ALA A 423 1.89 26.27 -36.28
CA ALA A 423 3.30 26.65 -36.25
C ALA A 423 3.56 27.73 -35.19
N GLU A 424 2.68 28.73 -35.08
CA GLU A 424 2.77 29.75 -34.04
C GLU A 424 2.48 29.18 -32.64
N GLY A 425 1.46 28.32 -32.53
CA GLY A 425 1.03 27.67 -31.29
C GLY A 425 2.09 26.75 -30.71
N SER A 426 2.73 25.92 -31.53
CA SER A 426 3.83 25.04 -31.11
C SER A 426 5.06 25.83 -30.68
N ALA A 427 5.46 26.87 -31.43
CA ALA A 427 6.59 27.74 -31.07
C ALA A 427 6.34 28.47 -29.73
N LEU A 428 5.14 29.01 -29.54
CA LEU A 428 4.76 29.67 -28.30
C LEU A 428 4.74 28.70 -27.11
N ALA A 429 4.18 27.50 -27.31
CA ALA A 429 4.16 26.46 -26.30
C ALA A 429 5.57 26.05 -25.88
N ILE A 430 6.49 25.81 -26.82
CA ILE A 430 7.90 25.50 -26.52
C ILE A 430 8.53 26.62 -25.69
N ALA A 431 8.31 27.89 -26.05
CA ALA A 431 8.86 29.02 -25.31
C ALA A 431 8.32 29.08 -23.86
N ILE A 432 7.03 28.83 -23.65
CA ILE A 432 6.41 28.77 -22.33
C ILE A 432 6.99 27.60 -21.50
N LEU A 433 7.07 26.41 -22.10
CA LEU A 433 7.56 25.21 -21.45
C LEU A 433 9.03 25.35 -21.05
N GLU A 434 9.85 25.92 -21.93
CA GLU A 434 11.26 26.21 -21.68
C GLU A 434 11.43 27.24 -20.56
N HIS A 435 10.61 28.28 -20.52
CA HIS A 435 10.65 29.28 -19.45
C HIS A 435 10.39 28.65 -18.07
N ILE A 436 9.31 27.88 -17.92
CA ILE A 436 8.98 27.20 -16.67
C ILE A 436 10.05 26.16 -16.29
N HIS A 437 10.56 25.40 -17.28
CA HIS A 437 11.63 24.43 -17.05
C HIS A 437 12.92 25.11 -16.56
N SER A 438 13.30 26.24 -17.17
CA SER A 438 14.50 27.01 -16.81
C SER A 438 14.44 27.61 -15.39
N LEU A 439 13.23 27.92 -14.90
CA LEU A 439 13.00 28.35 -13.52
C LEU A 439 13.21 27.20 -12.51
N GLY A 440 13.11 25.95 -12.96
CA GLY A 440 13.26 24.75 -12.12
C GLY A 440 11.96 24.25 -11.50
N SER A 441 10.81 24.83 -11.85
CA SER A 441 9.49 24.40 -11.39
C SER A 441 9.16 22.99 -11.88
N ARG A 442 8.21 22.32 -11.19
CA ARG A 442 7.69 21.03 -11.65
C ARG A 442 6.55 21.23 -12.61
N MET A 443 6.55 20.47 -13.70
CA MET A 443 5.56 20.63 -14.75
C MET A 443 5.06 19.31 -15.30
N VAL A 444 3.75 19.25 -15.56
CA VAL A 444 3.16 18.24 -16.42
C VAL A 444 2.31 18.98 -17.46
N ALA A 445 2.66 18.85 -18.73
CA ALA A 445 1.96 19.49 -19.83
C ALA A 445 1.39 18.42 -20.77
N THR A 446 0.22 18.65 -21.34
CA THR A 446 -0.33 17.82 -22.43
C THR A 446 -0.28 18.59 -23.74
N THR A 447 -0.14 17.86 -24.85
CA THR A 447 -0.15 18.46 -26.18
C THR A 447 -0.59 17.47 -27.24
N HIS A 448 -1.02 18.02 -28.38
CA HIS A 448 -1.27 17.29 -29.62
C HIS A 448 -0.22 17.60 -30.70
N TYR A 449 0.71 18.54 -30.47
CA TYR A 449 1.74 18.93 -31.43
C TYR A 449 2.94 17.97 -31.44
N SER A 450 3.42 17.63 -32.64
CA SER A 450 4.56 16.73 -32.84
C SER A 450 5.88 17.40 -32.47
N GLU A 451 5.99 18.71 -32.69
CA GLU A 451 7.15 19.55 -32.40
C GLU A 451 7.52 19.50 -30.91
N LEU A 452 6.51 19.42 -30.02
CA LEU A 452 6.73 19.32 -28.58
C LEU A 452 7.27 17.94 -28.17
N LYS A 453 7.00 16.88 -28.94
CA LYS A 453 7.61 15.55 -28.71
C LYS A 453 9.10 15.59 -28.98
N ALA A 454 9.51 16.28 -30.04
CA ALA A 454 10.91 16.48 -30.40
C ALA A 454 11.63 17.31 -29.32
N TYR A 455 11.03 18.43 -28.90
CA TYR A 455 11.54 19.24 -27.79
C TYR A 455 11.78 18.42 -26.51
N ALA A 456 10.79 17.62 -26.11
CA ALA A 456 10.88 16.78 -24.91
C ALA A 456 11.99 15.72 -24.98
N TYR A 457 12.37 15.30 -26.18
CA TYR A 457 13.43 14.32 -26.40
C TYR A 457 14.82 14.97 -26.37
N GLU A 458 14.97 16.12 -27.03
CA GLU A 458 16.26 16.82 -27.12
C GLU A 458 16.64 17.52 -25.82
N ARG A 459 15.65 17.94 -25.03
CA ARG A 459 15.87 18.74 -23.83
C ARG A 459 16.15 17.88 -22.60
N LYS A 460 17.36 18.00 -22.06
CA LYS A 460 17.73 17.36 -20.78
C LYS A 460 16.83 17.83 -19.64
N GLY A 461 16.31 16.88 -18.87
CA GLY A 461 15.44 17.18 -17.72
C GLY A 461 13.96 17.32 -18.08
N VAL A 462 13.60 17.08 -19.35
CA VAL A 462 12.23 16.91 -19.83
C VAL A 462 12.07 15.45 -20.28
N ILE A 463 10.89 14.87 -20.08
CA ILE A 463 10.59 13.51 -20.53
C ILE A 463 9.26 13.46 -21.29
N ASN A 464 9.23 12.63 -22.33
CA ASN A 464 7.99 12.31 -23.03
C ASN A 464 7.16 11.29 -22.25
N ALA A 465 5.85 11.41 -22.34
CA ALA A 465 4.90 10.38 -21.95
C ALA A 465 3.77 10.29 -22.99
N SER A 466 3.09 9.16 -23.05
CA SER A 466 1.96 8.97 -23.95
C SER A 466 0.83 8.16 -23.35
N MET A 467 -0.40 8.46 -23.73
CA MET A 467 -1.54 7.59 -23.44
C MET A 467 -1.56 6.42 -24.44
N GLU A 468 -1.61 5.20 -23.93
CA GLU A 468 -1.69 3.99 -24.74
C GLU A 468 -3.07 3.87 -25.43
N PHE A 469 -3.04 3.50 -26.70
CA PHE A 469 -4.21 3.34 -27.56
C PHE A 469 -4.15 1.99 -28.25
N ASP A 470 -5.20 1.19 -28.10
CA ASP A 470 -5.27 -0.11 -28.75
C ASP A 470 -5.84 0.03 -30.16
N VAL A 471 -4.94 -0.08 -31.14
CA VAL A 471 -5.27 -0.02 -32.58
C VAL A 471 -6.17 -1.19 -32.98
N ASN A 472 -6.17 -2.31 -32.23
CA ASN A 472 -7.02 -3.45 -32.53
C ASN A 472 -8.48 -3.25 -32.12
N THR A 473 -8.70 -2.72 -30.94
CA THR A 473 -10.06 -2.45 -30.45
C THR A 473 -10.55 -1.05 -30.82
N LEU A 474 -9.68 -0.20 -31.37
CA LEU A 474 -9.92 1.23 -31.61
C LEU A 474 -10.35 1.96 -30.33
N SER A 475 -9.81 1.55 -29.19
CA SER A 475 -10.20 2.07 -27.88
C SER A 475 -8.99 2.55 -27.08
N PRO A 476 -9.13 3.64 -26.29
CA PRO A 476 -8.08 4.07 -25.37
C PRO A 476 -7.97 3.08 -24.21
N THR A 477 -6.75 2.69 -23.84
CA THR A 477 -6.53 1.84 -22.65
C THR A 477 -6.39 2.67 -21.37
N TYR A 478 -6.30 4.00 -21.50
CA TYR A 478 -6.07 4.98 -20.43
C TYR A 478 -4.78 4.74 -19.63
N ARG A 479 -3.86 3.92 -20.11
CA ARG A 479 -2.55 3.69 -19.48
C ARG A 479 -1.58 4.78 -19.90
N LEU A 480 -0.98 5.44 -18.91
CA LEU A 480 0.10 6.40 -19.13
C LEU A 480 1.43 5.65 -19.26
N LEU A 481 2.15 5.91 -20.34
CA LEU A 481 3.47 5.35 -20.61
C LEU A 481 4.51 6.47 -20.53
N VAL A 482 5.24 6.55 -19.41
CA VAL A 482 6.31 7.54 -19.22
C VAL A 482 7.60 7.08 -19.89
N GLY A 483 8.32 7.99 -20.52
CA GLY A 483 9.53 7.75 -21.31
C GLY A 483 9.27 7.37 -22.76
N VAL A 484 8.00 7.20 -23.16
CA VAL A 484 7.63 6.78 -24.51
C VAL A 484 6.85 7.90 -25.20
N PRO A 485 7.35 8.46 -26.31
CA PRO A 485 6.55 9.31 -27.17
C PRO A 485 5.45 8.50 -27.87
N GLY A 486 4.23 9.04 -27.96
CA GLY A 486 3.11 8.33 -28.59
C GLY A 486 3.14 8.41 -30.11
N ARG A 487 2.83 7.30 -30.81
CA ARG A 487 2.64 7.29 -32.27
C ARG A 487 1.37 8.03 -32.69
N SER A 488 1.40 8.63 -33.87
CA SER A 488 0.21 9.13 -34.56
C SER A 488 -0.50 7.97 -35.24
N ASN A 489 -1.52 7.40 -34.62
CA ASN A 489 -2.23 6.22 -35.14
C ASN A 489 -3.28 6.55 -36.24
N ALA A 490 -3.30 7.78 -36.75
CA ALA A 490 -4.34 8.28 -37.65
C ALA A 490 -4.54 7.40 -38.89
N PHE A 491 -3.45 7.01 -39.58
CA PHE A 491 -3.52 6.15 -40.76
C PHE A 491 -3.98 4.72 -40.45
N ALA A 492 -3.51 4.15 -39.33
CA ALA A 492 -3.91 2.81 -38.91
C ALA A 492 -5.40 2.76 -38.52
N ILE A 493 -5.90 3.81 -37.85
CA ILE A 493 -7.31 3.99 -37.53
C ILE A 493 -8.13 4.15 -38.81
N ALA A 494 -7.71 5.04 -39.72
CA ALA A 494 -8.42 5.30 -40.97
C ALA A 494 -8.51 4.04 -41.87
N SER A 495 -7.42 3.27 -41.98
CA SER A 495 -7.42 1.96 -42.66
C SER A 495 -8.42 0.99 -42.04
N ARG A 496 -8.45 0.89 -40.71
CA ARG A 496 -9.37 0.00 -39.99
C ARG A 496 -10.83 0.42 -40.07
N LEU A 497 -11.09 1.72 -40.24
CA LEU A 497 -12.42 2.28 -40.52
C LEU A 497 -12.84 2.09 -41.99
N GLY A 498 -11.99 1.52 -42.84
CA GLY A 498 -12.30 1.18 -44.23
C GLY A 498 -11.92 2.26 -45.25
N LEU A 499 -11.03 3.20 -44.91
CA LEU A 499 -10.48 4.13 -45.89
C LEU A 499 -9.63 3.35 -46.91
N GLN A 500 -9.81 3.64 -48.21
CA GLN A 500 -9.09 2.95 -49.28
C GLN A 500 -7.58 3.17 -49.19
N ASP A 501 -6.80 2.11 -49.44
CA ASP A 501 -5.34 2.13 -49.35
C ASP A 501 -4.71 3.18 -50.28
N ASP A 502 -5.27 3.39 -51.48
CA ASP A 502 -4.79 4.40 -52.43
C ASP A 502 -4.82 5.83 -51.83
N ILE A 503 -5.83 6.14 -51.00
CA ILE A 503 -5.95 7.45 -50.31
C ILE A 503 -4.95 7.54 -49.17
N LEU A 504 -4.75 6.44 -48.43
CA LEU A 504 -3.79 6.37 -47.34
C LEU A 504 -2.36 6.53 -47.84
N ASP A 505 -2.03 5.89 -48.95
CA ASP A 505 -0.70 5.94 -49.55
C ASP A 505 -0.40 7.31 -50.13
N PHE A 506 -1.39 7.97 -50.75
CA PHE A 506 -1.28 9.38 -51.14
C PHE A 506 -1.03 10.28 -49.91
N ALA A 507 -1.83 10.13 -48.85
CA ALA A 507 -1.71 10.95 -47.65
C ALA A 507 -0.40 10.71 -46.87
N ARG A 508 0.16 9.50 -46.89
CA ARG A 508 1.50 9.21 -46.35
C ARG A 508 2.60 9.94 -47.11
N GLY A 509 2.44 10.12 -48.42
CA GLY A 509 3.39 10.86 -49.27
C GLY A 509 3.44 12.36 -49.00
N GLU A 510 2.39 12.93 -48.41
CA GLU A 510 2.29 14.36 -48.07
C GLU A 510 2.90 14.70 -46.69
N VAL A 511 3.24 13.69 -45.87
CA VAL A 511 3.90 13.90 -44.58
C VAL A 511 5.35 14.30 -44.83
N LYS A 512 5.83 15.37 -44.17
CA LYS A 512 7.20 15.87 -44.34
C LYS A 512 8.22 14.81 -43.91
N GLU A 513 9.39 14.80 -44.57
CA GLU A 513 10.47 13.85 -44.24
C GLU A 513 10.93 13.92 -42.77
N GLU A 514 10.90 15.10 -42.15
CA GLU A 514 11.27 15.28 -40.74
C GLU A 514 10.27 14.60 -39.80
N ASP A 515 8.97 14.72 -40.08
CA ASP A 515 7.90 14.07 -39.31
C ASP A 515 7.99 12.54 -39.44
N LEU A 516 8.26 12.03 -40.65
CA LEU A 516 8.49 10.61 -40.91
C LEU A 516 9.71 10.04 -40.16
N ARG A 517 10.80 10.82 -40.02
CA ARG A 517 11.98 10.40 -39.24
C ARG A 517 11.66 10.28 -37.76
N VAL A 518 10.91 11.25 -37.21
CA VAL A 518 10.46 11.20 -35.81
C VAL A 518 9.54 10.00 -35.60
N GLU A 519 8.57 9.75 -36.48
CA GLU A 519 7.67 8.60 -36.38
C GLU A 519 8.40 7.25 -36.45
N ASN A 520 9.35 7.10 -37.36
CA ASN A 520 10.16 5.88 -37.46
C ASN A 520 11.03 5.65 -36.22
N MET A 521 11.58 6.72 -35.63
CA MET A 521 12.33 6.63 -34.39
C MET A 521 11.44 6.19 -33.23
N ILE A 522 10.25 6.80 -33.08
CA ILE A 522 9.24 6.39 -32.10
C ILE A 522 8.88 4.91 -32.30
N ALA A 523 8.73 4.48 -33.56
CA ALA A 523 8.37 3.13 -33.89
C ALA A 523 9.39 2.09 -33.40
N SER A 524 10.67 2.35 -33.65
CA SER A 524 11.77 1.48 -33.21
C SER A 524 11.91 1.41 -31.69
N LEU A 525 11.65 2.52 -30.97
CA LEU A 525 11.72 2.57 -29.51
C LEU A 525 10.60 1.75 -28.86
N GLU A 526 9.40 1.82 -29.42
CA GLU A 526 8.26 1.07 -28.93
C GLU A 526 8.45 -0.44 -29.13
N GLU A 527 8.99 -0.86 -30.28
CA GLU A 527 9.30 -2.27 -30.57
C GLU A 527 10.36 -2.82 -29.61
N ASN A 528 11.47 -2.09 -29.42
CA ASN A 528 12.50 -2.46 -28.45
C ASN A 528 11.94 -2.55 -27.02
N ARG A 529 11.03 -1.64 -26.64
CA ARG A 529 10.38 -1.65 -25.33
C ARG A 529 9.44 -2.84 -25.17
N LEU A 530 8.58 -3.12 -26.15
CA LEU A 530 7.66 -4.25 -26.10
C LEU A 530 8.44 -5.56 -25.96
N GLY A 531 9.57 -5.70 -26.67
CA GLY A 531 10.51 -6.80 -26.47
C GLY A 531 11.04 -6.86 -25.04
N ALA A 532 11.56 -5.75 -24.51
CA ALA A 532 12.09 -5.67 -23.15
C ALA A 532 11.02 -5.95 -22.06
N GLU A 533 9.78 -5.52 -22.26
CA GLU A 533 8.67 -5.74 -21.32
C GLU A 533 8.25 -7.22 -21.31
N GLN A 534 8.17 -7.87 -22.48
CA GLN A 534 7.96 -9.31 -22.60
C GLN A 534 9.09 -10.12 -21.96
N GLU A 535 10.34 -9.74 -22.17
CA GLU A 535 11.50 -10.34 -21.50
C GLU A 535 11.41 -10.17 -19.98
N ARG A 536 10.96 -9.01 -19.49
CA ARG A 536 10.80 -8.77 -18.05
C ARG A 536 9.67 -9.59 -17.45
N GLU A 537 8.54 -9.71 -18.13
CA GLU A 537 7.42 -10.54 -17.67
C GLU A 537 7.78 -12.03 -17.65
N THR A 538 8.44 -12.51 -18.69
CA THR A 538 8.93 -13.90 -18.74
C THR A 538 9.94 -14.16 -17.63
N ALA A 539 10.90 -13.25 -17.41
CA ALA A 539 11.84 -13.35 -16.29
C ALA A 539 11.13 -13.34 -14.92
N ALA A 540 10.09 -12.51 -14.75
CA ALA A 540 9.32 -12.46 -13.51
C ALA A 540 8.53 -13.76 -13.25
N LYS A 541 7.89 -14.33 -14.28
CA LYS A 541 7.22 -15.64 -14.19
C LYS A 541 8.21 -16.74 -13.83
N LEU A 542 9.35 -16.80 -14.53
CA LEU A 542 10.39 -17.80 -14.29
C LEU A 542 10.96 -17.70 -12.86
N ARG A 543 11.12 -16.46 -12.34
CA ARG A 543 11.58 -16.22 -10.97
C ARG A 543 10.56 -16.71 -9.93
N SER A 544 9.28 -16.46 -10.15
CA SER A 544 8.20 -16.97 -9.29
C SER A 544 8.16 -18.50 -9.27
N GLU A 545 8.26 -19.14 -10.44
CA GLU A 545 8.33 -20.59 -10.57
C GLU A 545 9.54 -21.18 -9.84
N LEU A 546 10.71 -20.55 -9.96
CA LEU A 546 11.92 -20.95 -9.25
C LEU A 546 11.76 -20.82 -7.73
N GLU A 547 11.08 -19.80 -7.24
CA GLU A 547 10.87 -19.59 -5.80
C GLU A 547 9.94 -20.66 -5.21
N VAL A 548 8.88 -21.02 -5.94
CA VAL A 548 7.99 -22.13 -5.59
C VAL A 548 8.75 -23.47 -5.60
N LEU A 549 9.56 -23.71 -6.63
CA LEU A 549 10.36 -24.93 -6.74
C LEU A 549 11.39 -25.04 -5.61
N ARG A 550 12.03 -23.92 -5.24
CA ARG A 550 12.98 -23.86 -4.14
C ARG A 550 12.31 -24.17 -2.81
N SER A 551 11.15 -23.58 -2.54
CA SER A 551 10.35 -23.87 -1.33
C SER A 551 9.97 -25.35 -1.25
N ARG A 552 9.57 -25.97 -2.36
CA ARG A 552 9.26 -27.41 -2.42
C ARG A 552 10.51 -28.27 -2.12
N HIS A 553 11.66 -27.94 -2.71
CA HIS A 553 12.91 -28.68 -2.46
C HIS A 553 13.42 -28.53 -1.02
N GLU A 554 13.33 -27.34 -0.43
CA GLU A 554 13.66 -27.12 0.99
C GLU A 554 12.79 -28.01 1.89
N ALA A 555 11.48 -28.10 1.62
CA ALA A 555 10.57 -28.98 2.36
C ALA A 555 10.88 -30.48 2.17
N GLU A 556 11.32 -30.91 0.98
CA GLU A 556 11.75 -32.29 0.73
C GLU A 556 13.06 -32.63 1.45
N LEU A 557 14.03 -31.72 1.46
CA LEU A 557 15.28 -31.88 2.20
C LEU A 557 15.02 -32.03 3.70
N GLN A 558 14.16 -31.17 4.26
CA GLN A 558 13.79 -31.27 5.68
C GLN A 558 13.14 -32.62 6.01
N LYS A 559 12.26 -33.13 5.15
CA LYS A 559 11.67 -34.48 5.32
C LYS A 559 12.73 -35.59 5.26
N LEU A 560 13.71 -35.48 4.36
CA LEU A 560 14.81 -36.45 4.26
C LEU A 560 15.70 -36.43 5.50
N GLU A 561 15.99 -35.26 6.04
CA GLU A 561 16.76 -35.11 7.29
C GLU A 561 16.01 -35.72 8.48
N GLU A 562 14.71 -35.44 8.63
CA GLU A 562 13.88 -36.06 9.67
C GLU A 562 13.83 -37.60 9.55
N GLN A 563 13.74 -38.12 8.32
CA GLN A 563 13.78 -39.57 8.08
C GLN A 563 15.14 -40.17 8.41
N ARG A 564 16.24 -39.48 8.08
CA ARG A 564 17.60 -39.90 8.42
C ARG A 564 17.77 -39.97 9.93
N ASP A 565 17.34 -38.93 10.65
CA ASP A 565 17.51 -38.85 12.10
C ASP A 565 16.69 -39.93 12.81
N ARG A 566 15.44 -40.16 12.38
CA ARG A 566 14.63 -41.30 12.86
C ARG A 566 15.28 -42.66 12.62
N ARG A 567 15.94 -42.86 11.48
CA ARG A 567 16.67 -44.11 11.20
C ARG A 567 17.91 -44.26 12.08
N LEU A 568 18.64 -43.17 12.31
CA LEU A 568 19.81 -43.16 13.19
C LEU A 568 19.42 -43.46 14.64
N ASP A 569 18.32 -42.89 15.12
CA ASP A 569 17.85 -43.14 16.49
C ASP A 569 17.36 -44.57 16.67
N LYS A 570 16.60 -45.12 15.71
CA LYS A 570 16.25 -46.55 15.70
C LYS A 570 17.49 -47.46 15.70
N ALA A 571 18.49 -47.14 14.88
CA ALA A 571 19.72 -47.91 14.83
C ALA A 571 20.52 -47.84 16.15
N LYS A 572 20.50 -46.69 16.85
CA LYS A 572 21.11 -46.54 18.18
C LYS A 572 20.35 -47.35 19.23
N GLU A 573 19.02 -47.32 19.21
CA GLU A 573 18.18 -48.10 20.13
C GLU A 573 18.42 -49.60 19.93
N GLU A 574 18.39 -50.10 18.69
CA GLU A 574 18.68 -51.49 18.36
C GLU A 574 20.10 -51.90 18.81
N ALA A 575 21.11 -51.05 18.55
CA ALA A 575 22.47 -51.30 19.00
C ALA A 575 22.57 -51.34 20.54
N SER A 576 21.88 -50.44 21.24
CA SER A 576 21.88 -50.38 22.71
C SER A 576 21.19 -51.62 23.32
N ALA A 577 20.10 -52.09 22.71
CA ALA A 577 19.39 -53.30 23.12
C ALA A 577 20.27 -54.55 22.94
N ILE A 578 21.00 -54.64 21.84
CA ILE A 578 21.97 -55.74 21.60
C ILE A 578 23.07 -55.72 22.67
N ILE A 579 23.62 -54.54 22.99
CA ILE A 579 24.67 -54.40 24.01
C ILE A 579 24.13 -54.74 25.41
N ALA A 580 22.92 -54.30 25.75
CA ALA A 580 22.29 -54.61 27.02
C ALA A 580 22.02 -56.11 27.18
N LYS A 581 21.54 -56.77 26.11
CA LYS A 581 21.33 -58.21 26.09
C LYS A 581 22.65 -58.97 26.28
N ALA A 582 23.71 -58.59 25.57
CA ALA A 582 25.04 -59.19 25.71
C ALA A 582 25.62 -58.98 27.12
N ARG A 583 25.40 -57.80 27.75
CA ARG A 583 25.81 -57.55 29.15
C ARG A 583 25.07 -58.44 30.15
N ASN A 584 23.76 -58.59 30.00
CA ASN A 584 22.97 -59.42 30.90
C ASN A 584 23.37 -60.90 30.78
N GLU A 585 23.56 -61.41 29.56
CA GLU A 585 24.06 -62.76 29.32
C GLU A 585 25.45 -62.95 29.94
N ALA A 586 26.36 -61.98 29.80
CA ALA A 586 27.67 -62.02 30.44
C ALA A 586 27.60 -61.99 31.98
N GLU A 587 26.71 -61.19 32.58
CA GLU A 587 26.51 -61.15 34.03
C GLU A 587 25.91 -62.45 34.58
N GLU A 588 24.97 -63.08 33.87
CA GLU A 588 24.45 -64.40 34.22
C GLU A 588 25.55 -65.46 34.20
N ILE A 589 26.36 -65.50 33.13
CA ILE A 589 27.50 -66.42 33.03
C ILE A 589 28.50 -66.20 34.17
N ILE A 590 28.80 -64.93 34.52
CA ILE A 590 29.69 -64.60 35.65
C ILE A 590 29.08 -65.03 36.99
N ARG A 591 27.77 -64.87 37.16
CA ARG A 591 27.06 -65.25 38.39
C ARG A 591 27.05 -66.78 38.56
N ASP A 592 26.82 -67.52 37.49
CA ASP A 592 26.87 -68.99 37.49
C ASP A 592 28.28 -69.50 37.74
N LEU A 593 29.29 -68.86 37.15
CA LEU A 593 30.70 -69.13 37.45
C LEU A 593 31.05 -68.88 38.93
N ARG A 594 30.53 -67.81 39.53
CA ARG A 594 30.76 -67.52 40.96
C ARG A 594 30.08 -68.54 41.87
N LYS A 595 28.85 -68.98 41.56
CA LYS A 595 28.17 -70.06 42.30
C LYS A 595 28.93 -71.38 42.22
N LEU A 596 29.33 -71.78 41.01
CA LEU A 596 30.13 -72.99 40.77
C LEU A 596 31.48 -72.94 41.51
N ALA A 597 32.12 -71.77 41.56
CA ALA A 597 33.37 -71.60 42.30
C ALA A 597 33.21 -71.66 43.83
N GLN A 598 32.00 -71.44 44.35
CA GLN A 598 31.70 -71.41 45.78
C GLN A 598 31.19 -72.76 46.30
N GLU A 599 30.62 -73.60 45.44
CA GLU A 599 30.04 -74.91 45.81
C GLU A 599 31.01 -76.10 45.63
N GLU A 600 32.04 -76.02 44.77
CA GLU A 600 32.95 -77.16 44.51
C GLU A 600 34.42 -76.87 44.85
N GLY A 601 34.91 -77.49 45.93
CA GLY A 601 36.29 -77.45 46.39
C GLY A 601 37.30 -78.05 45.40
N ALA A 602 38.16 -77.17 44.88
CA ALA A 602 39.55 -77.36 44.44
C ALA A 602 39.99 -78.56 43.56
N SER A 603 39.15 -79.45 43.03
CA SER A 603 39.66 -80.53 42.17
C SER A 603 38.75 -81.00 41.02
N VAL A 604 38.25 -80.08 40.18
CA VAL A 604 37.97 -80.30 38.73
C VAL A 604 38.05 -78.93 38.01
N LYS A 605 39.25 -78.35 37.88
CA LYS A 605 39.40 -76.90 37.58
C LYS A 605 39.77 -76.49 36.16
N GLU A 606 40.07 -77.41 35.23
CA GLU A 606 40.59 -76.99 33.91
C GLU A 606 39.57 -77.06 32.77
N HIS A 607 38.84 -78.18 32.61
CA HIS A 607 37.99 -78.36 31.42
C HIS A 607 36.69 -77.54 31.42
N LYS A 608 36.04 -77.32 32.58
CA LYS A 608 34.82 -76.49 32.66
C LYS A 608 35.11 -74.98 32.59
N LEU A 609 36.28 -74.56 33.07
CA LEU A 609 36.73 -73.16 33.08
C LEU A 609 37.13 -72.69 31.66
N ILE A 610 37.67 -73.60 30.84
CA ILE A 610 37.95 -73.33 29.41
C ILE A 610 36.63 -73.21 28.61
N ALA A 611 35.62 -74.04 28.89
CA ALA A 611 34.32 -73.95 28.22
C ALA A 611 33.58 -72.64 28.53
N ALA A 612 33.61 -72.19 29.79
CA ALA A 612 33.02 -70.92 30.21
C ALA A 612 33.77 -69.69 29.68
N ARG A 613 35.12 -69.76 29.58
CA ARG A 613 35.91 -68.73 28.88
C ARG A 613 35.57 -68.63 27.40
N LYS A 614 35.33 -69.77 26.74
CA LYS A 614 34.97 -69.81 25.32
C LYS A 614 33.58 -69.22 25.05
N GLN A 615 32.62 -69.40 25.95
CA GLN A 615 31.30 -68.76 25.87
C GLN A 615 31.35 -67.24 26.16
N LEU A 616 32.23 -66.80 27.07
CA LEU A 616 32.49 -65.37 27.30
C LEU A 616 33.18 -64.70 26.10
N ASP A 617 34.11 -65.38 25.43
CA ASP A 617 34.75 -64.90 24.19
C ASP A 617 33.76 -64.89 22.98
N GLU A 618 32.73 -65.75 22.99
CA GLU A 618 31.66 -65.77 21.97
C GLU A 618 30.57 -64.71 22.23
N ALA A 619 30.32 -64.35 23.49
CA ALA A 619 29.36 -63.31 23.90
C ALA A 619 29.93 -61.89 23.89
N GLU A 620 31.25 -61.72 23.84
CA GLU A 620 31.86 -60.43 23.52
C GLU A 620 31.53 -60.06 22.06
N PRO A 621 30.87 -58.92 21.78
CA PRO A 621 30.68 -58.47 20.41
C PRO A 621 32.07 -58.24 19.83
N GLN A 622 32.48 -59.11 18.89
CA GLN A 622 33.72 -58.98 18.15
C GLN A 622 33.87 -57.52 17.74
N ARG A 623 34.79 -56.79 18.40
CA ARG A 623 35.25 -55.50 17.92
C ARG A 623 35.78 -55.78 16.52
N ARG A 624 34.96 -55.49 15.51
CA ARG A 624 35.35 -55.55 14.11
C ARG A 624 36.62 -54.74 14.02
N LYS A 625 37.73 -55.47 13.83
CA LYS A 625 39.00 -54.97 13.33
C LYS A 625 38.65 -54.00 12.21
N LYS A 626 38.85 -52.69 12.43
CA LYS A 626 39.06 -51.80 11.30
C LYS A 626 40.30 -52.33 10.61
N VAL A 627 40.08 -52.98 9.48
CA VAL A 627 41.10 -53.39 8.52
C VAL A 627 41.74 -52.10 8.02
N GLY A 628 42.78 -51.66 8.74
CA GLY A 628 43.78 -50.73 8.24
C GLY A 628 45.05 -51.55 8.03
N ALA A 629 45.18 -52.13 6.84
CA ALA A 629 46.39 -52.83 6.43
C ALA A 629 47.58 -51.87 6.52
N LYS A 630 48.65 -52.28 7.22
CA LYS A 630 50.00 -51.75 7.01
C LYS A 630 50.72 -52.63 5.98
N PRO A 631 51.50 -52.02 5.09
CA PRO A 631 52.94 -52.32 5.04
C PRO A 631 53.73 -51.02 5.26
N LYS A 632 54.51 -50.94 6.34
CA LYS A 632 55.96 -51.19 6.40
C LYS A 632 56.84 -50.15 5.66
N ALA A 633 57.71 -49.55 6.48
CA ALA A 633 59.05 -49.01 6.20
C ALA A 633 59.19 -47.59 5.64
N VAL A 634 59.36 -46.65 6.58
CA VAL A 634 60.42 -45.61 6.68
C VAL A 634 61.01 -45.08 5.36
N LYS A 635 60.73 -43.81 5.06
CA LYS A 635 61.73 -42.85 4.55
C LYS A 635 61.52 -41.48 5.20
N ALA A 636 62.64 -40.79 5.42
CA ALA A 636 62.84 -39.61 6.24
C ALA A 636 61.81 -38.48 6.04
N ALA A 637 61.49 -37.79 7.15
CA ALA A 637 60.69 -36.57 7.16
C ALA A 637 61.33 -35.52 6.23
N ARG A 638 60.66 -35.27 5.09
CA ARG A 638 60.97 -34.16 4.19
C ARG A 638 60.03 -33.01 4.56
N SER A 639 60.58 -31.84 4.85
CA SER A 639 59.80 -30.64 5.17
C SER A 639 58.99 -30.20 3.96
N ILE A 640 57.69 -29.97 4.15
CA ILE A 640 56.76 -29.46 3.12
C ILE A 640 57.24 -28.07 2.65
N GLY A 641 57.40 -27.90 1.34
CA GLY A 641 57.83 -26.64 0.72
C GLY A 641 56.82 -26.07 -0.28
N PRO A 642 57.00 -24.82 -0.74
CA PRO A 642 56.18 -24.23 -1.80
C PRO A 642 56.30 -25.03 -3.11
N GLY A 643 55.17 -25.33 -3.75
CA GLY A 643 55.09 -26.14 -4.97
C GLY A 643 54.68 -27.60 -4.73
N ASP A 644 54.73 -28.06 -3.48
CA ASP A 644 54.39 -29.43 -3.13
C ASP A 644 52.87 -29.68 -3.13
N GLU A 645 52.45 -30.85 -3.61
CA GLU A 645 51.07 -31.30 -3.54
C GLU A 645 50.84 -32.00 -2.20
N VAL A 646 49.87 -31.52 -1.43
CA VAL A 646 49.57 -31.95 -0.07
C VAL A 646 48.09 -32.33 0.10
N MET A 647 47.81 -33.28 0.98
CA MET A 647 46.46 -33.57 1.48
C MET A 647 46.20 -32.71 2.70
N VAL A 648 45.10 -31.95 2.71
CA VAL A 648 44.61 -31.30 3.92
C VAL A 648 43.66 -32.25 4.63
N TYR A 649 44.03 -32.74 5.82
CA TYR A 649 43.24 -33.75 6.52
C TYR A 649 41.90 -33.22 7.02
N SER A 650 41.88 -32.03 7.63
CA SER A 650 40.64 -31.40 8.11
C SER A 650 39.54 -31.24 7.05
N LEU A 651 39.93 -31.10 5.77
CA LEU A 651 39.03 -30.90 4.63
C LEU A 651 38.97 -32.12 3.70
N ASN A 652 39.78 -33.14 3.98
CA ASN A 652 39.96 -34.34 3.17
C ASN A 652 40.11 -34.05 1.67
N GLN A 653 40.87 -33.01 1.33
CA GLN A 653 41.00 -32.49 -0.02
C GLN A 653 42.46 -32.22 -0.38
N ARG A 654 42.81 -32.48 -1.65
CA ARG A 654 44.16 -32.24 -2.18
C ARG A 654 44.34 -30.78 -2.56
N GLY A 655 45.49 -30.22 -2.24
CA GLY A 655 45.86 -28.86 -2.59
C GLY A 655 47.35 -28.71 -2.81
N LEU A 656 47.74 -27.57 -3.37
CA LEU A 656 49.13 -27.27 -3.67
C LEU A 656 49.62 -26.17 -2.73
N VAL A 657 50.76 -26.38 -2.09
CA VAL A 657 51.34 -25.40 -1.16
C VAL A 657 51.86 -24.22 -1.98
N VAL A 658 51.29 -23.04 -1.76
CA VAL A 658 51.66 -21.82 -2.48
C VAL A 658 52.84 -21.14 -1.80
N GLU A 659 52.81 -21.05 -0.46
CA GLU A 659 53.87 -20.45 0.34
C GLU A 659 53.81 -20.94 1.79
N LEU A 660 54.93 -20.88 2.50
CA LEU A 660 54.99 -21.13 3.94
C LEU A 660 54.78 -19.81 4.69
N ALA A 661 53.67 -19.69 5.40
CA ALA A 661 53.32 -18.50 6.18
C ALA A 661 53.81 -18.67 7.62
N GLY A 662 55.06 -18.30 7.89
CA GLY A 662 55.60 -18.17 9.25
C GLY A 662 55.69 -19.47 10.04
N GLY A 663 56.69 -20.31 9.76
CA GLY A 663 57.21 -21.35 10.65
C GLY A 663 56.31 -22.56 10.98
N LYS A 664 55.00 -22.37 11.13
CA LYS A 664 54.01 -23.39 11.56
C LYS A 664 52.75 -23.42 10.69
N GLU A 665 52.59 -22.49 9.75
CA GLU A 665 51.44 -22.42 8.84
C GLU A 665 51.91 -22.36 7.38
N ALA A 666 51.07 -22.83 6.48
CA ALA A 666 51.28 -22.83 5.04
C ALA A 666 50.00 -22.38 4.34
N VAL A 667 50.14 -21.59 3.28
CA VAL A 667 49.02 -21.23 2.39
C VAL A 667 48.88 -22.33 1.36
N VAL A 668 47.76 -23.06 1.40
CA VAL A 668 47.46 -24.15 0.48
C VAL A 668 46.34 -23.73 -0.45
N GLN A 669 46.52 -23.99 -1.74
CA GLN A 669 45.51 -23.78 -2.76
C GLN A 669 44.71 -25.06 -2.97
N LEU A 670 43.44 -25.03 -2.57
CA LEU A 670 42.46 -26.09 -2.78
C LEU A 670 41.55 -25.68 -3.94
N GLY A 671 41.85 -26.18 -5.14
CA GLY A 671 41.16 -25.76 -6.36
C GLY A 671 41.36 -24.26 -6.68
N ILE A 672 40.29 -23.47 -6.60
CA ILE A 672 40.29 -22.03 -6.89
C ILE A 672 40.51 -21.13 -5.66
N MET A 673 40.46 -21.69 -4.45
CA MET A 673 40.58 -20.94 -3.19
C MET A 673 41.95 -21.17 -2.55
N LYS A 674 42.53 -20.12 -1.95
CA LYS A 674 43.75 -20.19 -1.15
C LYS A 674 43.40 -20.00 0.32
N MET A 675 43.92 -20.84 1.20
CA MET A 675 43.68 -20.73 2.64
C MET A 675 44.93 -21.06 3.46
N LYS A 676 45.04 -20.48 4.65
CA LYS A 676 46.09 -20.80 5.61
C LYS A 676 45.73 -22.05 6.40
N VAL A 677 46.62 -23.03 6.38
CA VAL A 677 46.48 -24.32 7.07
C VAL A 677 47.74 -24.56 7.89
N ARG A 678 47.60 -25.19 9.06
CA ARG A 678 48.75 -25.56 9.90
C ARG A 678 49.53 -26.71 9.26
N LEU A 679 50.86 -26.69 9.37
CA LEU A 679 51.71 -27.73 8.77
C LEU A 679 51.40 -29.13 9.29
N ASP A 680 50.94 -29.26 10.54
CA ASP A 680 50.57 -30.54 11.15
C ASP A 680 49.30 -31.18 10.54
N ASP A 681 48.49 -30.41 9.83
CA ASP A 681 47.25 -30.83 9.16
C ASP A 681 47.47 -31.14 7.67
N LEU A 682 48.73 -31.12 7.23
CA LEU A 682 49.15 -31.37 5.85
C LEU A 682 49.98 -32.65 5.74
N GLU A 683 49.68 -33.46 4.73
CA GLU A 683 50.50 -34.62 4.36
C GLU A 683 50.96 -34.52 2.92
N LEU A 684 52.27 -34.65 2.69
CA LEU A 684 52.88 -34.56 1.36
C LEU A 684 52.45 -35.73 0.46
N ILE A 685 51.80 -35.43 -0.66
CA ILE A 685 51.41 -36.41 -1.69
C ILE A 685 52.40 -36.45 -2.85
N GLY A 686 52.97 -35.31 -3.27
CA GLY A 686 53.87 -35.22 -4.41
C GLY A 686 54.80 -34.01 -4.36
N SER A 687 56.04 -34.15 -4.86
CA SER A 687 57.05 -33.08 -4.87
C SER A 687 57.15 -32.37 -6.24
N ALA A 688 57.40 -31.06 -6.23
CA ALA A 688 57.62 -30.29 -7.45
C ALA A 688 58.94 -30.70 -8.20
N PRO A 689 58.97 -30.68 -9.55
CA PRO A 689 60.21 -30.82 -10.32
C PRO A 689 61.11 -29.58 -10.25
N GLU A 690 62.43 -29.77 -10.32
CA GLU A 690 63.46 -28.73 -10.20
C GLU A 690 63.37 -27.61 -11.27
N SER A 691 63.72 -26.40 -10.83
CA SER A 691 63.51 -25.09 -11.46
C SER A 691 64.32 -24.78 -12.73
N LYS A 692 63.74 -23.96 -13.63
CA LYS A 692 64.47 -23.03 -14.53
C LYS A 692 63.86 -21.61 -14.48
N PRO A 693 64.63 -20.55 -14.78
CA PRO A 693 64.38 -19.19 -14.27
C PRO A 693 63.39 -18.36 -15.10
N ALA A 694 62.85 -17.35 -14.41
CA ALA A 694 61.75 -16.46 -14.75
C ALA A 694 61.90 -15.64 -16.05
N GLY A 695 60.79 -15.53 -16.79
CA GLY A 695 60.58 -14.57 -17.88
C GLY A 695 59.23 -13.85 -17.72
N ARG A 696 59.33 -12.55 -17.42
CA ARG A 696 58.37 -11.43 -17.55
C ARG A 696 56.85 -11.72 -17.60
N THR A 697 56.19 -11.15 -16.58
CA THR A 697 54.75 -10.93 -16.41
C THR A 697 54.12 -10.13 -17.55
N LEU A 698 53.13 -10.74 -18.22
CA LEU A 698 51.96 -10.05 -18.77
C LEU A 698 50.72 -10.80 -18.26
N ALA A 699 49.84 -10.09 -17.57
CA ALA A 699 48.66 -10.63 -16.92
C ALA A 699 47.58 -10.96 -17.97
N ASN A 700 47.52 -12.22 -18.40
CA ASN A 700 46.37 -12.76 -19.12
C ASN A 700 45.36 -13.35 -18.14
N VAL A 701 44.15 -12.80 -18.17
CA VAL A 701 42.96 -13.30 -17.50
C VAL A 701 42.63 -14.69 -18.05
N LYS A 702 42.92 -15.76 -17.29
CA LYS A 702 42.46 -17.12 -17.61
C LYS A 702 40.98 -17.25 -17.21
N ARG A 703 40.09 -17.24 -18.21
CA ARG A 703 38.72 -17.75 -18.07
C ARG A 703 38.74 -19.27 -18.12
N THR A 704 38.05 -19.88 -17.17
CA THR A 704 37.75 -21.31 -17.08
C THR A 704 36.70 -21.70 -18.12
N ARG A 705 37.03 -22.62 -19.02
CA ARG A 705 36.11 -23.63 -19.60
C ARG A 705 36.95 -24.65 -20.37
N ASP A 706 36.97 -25.88 -19.88
CA ASP A 706 37.37 -27.05 -20.67
C ASP A 706 36.25 -27.35 -21.68
N GLU A 707 36.43 -26.90 -22.91
CA GLU A 707 35.91 -27.59 -24.10
C GLU A 707 37.03 -27.58 -25.13
N HIS A 708 37.38 -28.76 -25.65
CA HIS A 708 38.34 -28.88 -26.75
C HIS A 708 37.86 -28.01 -27.92
N VAL A 709 38.51 -26.87 -28.15
CA VAL A 709 38.23 -26.01 -29.29
C VAL A 709 38.52 -26.82 -30.56
N ARG A 710 37.47 -27.12 -31.32
CA ARG A 710 37.59 -27.90 -32.56
C ARG A 710 38.30 -27.04 -33.60
N SER A 711 39.26 -27.61 -34.31
CA SER A 711 39.97 -26.92 -35.41
C SER A 711 39.21 -27.00 -36.74
N GLU A 712 38.10 -27.75 -36.79
CA GLU A 712 37.32 -28.00 -38.00
C GLU A 712 35.82 -27.83 -37.74
N LEU A 713 35.13 -27.16 -38.67
CA LEU A 713 33.69 -26.96 -38.69
C LEU A 713 33.11 -27.56 -39.98
N ASP A 714 32.08 -28.41 -39.85
CA ASP A 714 31.41 -29.06 -40.98
C ASP A 714 30.01 -28.48 -41.21
N LEU A 715 29.82 -27.85 -42.37
CA LEU A 715 28.62 -27.13 -42.79
C LEU A 715 27.93 -27.79 -43.99
N ARG A 716 28.29 -29.04 -44.31
CA ARG A 716 27.67 -29.76 -45.44
C ARG A 716 26.19 -30.00 -45.16
N GLY A 717 25.34 -29.40 -45.99
CA GLY A 717 23.88 -29.53 -45.89
C GLY A 717 23.19 -28.36 -45.17
N ALA A 718 23.95 -27.41 -44.61
CA ALA A 718 23.40 -26.18 -44.03
C ALA A 718 22.91 -25.21 -45.11
N ASN A 719 21.91 -24.39 -44.78
CA ASN A 719 21.56 -23.23 -45.60
C ASN A 719 22.59 -22.10 -45.40
N LEU A 720 22.60 -21.10 -46.28
CA LEU A 720 23.63 -20.05 -46.24
C LEU A 720 23.56 -19.17 -44.98
N GLU A 721 22.36 -18.84 -44.52
CA GLU A 721 22.17 -17.95 -43.36
C GLU A 721 22.58 -18.62 -42.05
N GLU A 722 22.19 -19.88 -41.83
CA GLU A 722 22.62 -20.71 -40.70
C GLU A 722 24.13 -20.92 -40.72
N ALA A 723 24.70 -21.21 -41.90
CA ALA A 723 26.13 -21.42 -42.05
C ALA A 723 26.95 -20.18 -41.67
N LEU A 724 26.47 -18.97 -41.98
CA LEU A 724 27.18 -17.73 -41.61
C LEU A 724 27.17 -17.50 -40.10
N ILE A 725 26.06 -17.79 -39.41
CA ILE A 725 25.94 -17.68 -37.95
C ILE A 725 26.88 -18.68 -37.26
N GLU A 726 26.93 -19.93 -37.74
CA GLU A 726 27.83 -20.94 -37.18
C GLU A 726 29.31 -20.62 -37.43
N VAL A 727 29.66 -20.08 -38.60
CA VAL A 727 31.02 -19.64 -38.91
C VAL A 727 31.46 -18.48 -38.03
N ASP A 728 30.59 -17.50 -37.78
CA ASP A 728 30.88 -16.36 -36.89
C ASP A 728 31.22 -16.83 -35.47
N ARG A 729 30.33 -17.64 -34.88
CA ARG A 729 30.55 -18.23 -33.55
C ARG A 729 31.83 -19.05 -33.50
N PHE A 730 32.11 -19.83 -34.55
CA PHE A 730 33.28 -20.68 -34.62
C PHE A 730 34.60 -19.89 -34.71
N ILE A 731 34.62 -18.76 -35.44
CA ILE A 731 35.80 -17.89 -35.51
C ILE A 731 36.07 -17.25 -34.15
N ASP A 732 35.03 -16.83 -33.43
CA ASP A 732 35.17 -16.25 -32.10
C ASP A 732 35.70 -17.28 -31.08
N GLU A 733 35.16 -18.51 -31.11
CA GLU A 733 35.65 -19.61 -30.28
C GLU A 733 37.11 -19.97 -30.61
N ALA A 734 37.47 -20.00 -31.90
CA ALA A 734 38.82 -20.30 -32.35
C ALA A 734 39.83 -19.19 -32.02
N TYR A 735 39.42 -17.93 -32.14
CA TYR A 735 40.24 -16.77 -31.77
C TYR A 735 40.46 -16.72 -30.25
N LEU A 736 39.42 -16.95 -29.45
CA LEU A 736 39.53 -17.08 -27.98
C LEU A 736 40.35 -18.31 -27.58
N GLY A 737 40.26 -19.39 -28.35
CA GLY A 737 41.06 -20.61 -28.20
C GLY A 737 42.51 -20.49 -28.66
N ASN A 738 42.89 -19.33 -29.24
CA ASN A 738 44.21 -19.06 -29.80
C ASN A 738 44.63 -20.08 -30.88
N LEU A 739 43.67 -20.57 -31.66
CA LEU A 739 43.93 -21.41 -32.84
C LEU A 739 44.44 -20.51 -33.97
N GLY A 740 45.68 -20.71 -34.40
CA GLY A 740 46.25 -19.92 -35.51
C GLY A 740 45.58 -20.19 -36.87
N GLN A 741 44.90 -21.33 -37.02
CA GLN A 741 44.31 -21.76 -38.28
C GLN A 741 43.08 -22.65 -38.03
N ILE A 742 42.03 -22.47 -38.83
CA ILE A 742 40.80 -23.25 -38.79
C ILE A 742 40.38 -23.74 -40.18
N ASN A 743 39.69 -24.89 -40.22
CA ASN A 743 39.17 -25.50 -41.44
C ASN A 743 37.63 -25.45 -41.45
N ILE A 744 37.04 -24.89 -42.50
CA ILE A 744 35.59 -24.80 -42.70
C ILE A 744 35.20 -25.67 -43.90
N ILE A 745 34.49 -26.77 -43.65
CA ILE A 745 34.08 -27.77 -44.63
C ILE A 745 32.68 -27.42 -45.13
N HIS A 746 32.55 -26.92 -46.35
CA HIS A 746 31.25 -26.54 -46.95
C HIS A 746 30.85 -27.45 -48.13
N GLY A 747 31.72 -28.39 -48.53
CA GLY A 747 31.49 -29.31 -49.65
C GLY A 747 31.63 -28.68 -51.04
N LYS A 748 31.60 -29.52 -52.08
CA LYS A 748 31.82 -29.14 -53.49
C LYS A 748 30.53 -28.90 -54.31
N GLY A 749 29.39 -28.72 -53.65
CA GLY A 749 28.06 -28.66 -54.29
C GLY A 749 27.85 -27.48 -55.26
N THR A 750 26.71 -26.79 -55.18
CA THR A 750 26.37 -25.65 -56.08
C THR A 750 27.28 -24.43 -55.92
N GLY A 751 28.22 -24.44 -54.96
CA GLY A 751 29.19 -23.36 -54.75
C GLY A 751 28.65 -22.17 -53.95
N ILE A 752 27.37 -22.16 -53.58
CA ILE A 752 26.71 -21.07 -52.84
C ILE A 752 27.38 -20.85 -51.48
N LEU A 753 27.54 -21.91 -50.68
CA LEU A 753 28.21 -21.84 -49.37
C LEU A 753 29.67 -21.40 -49.48
N ARG A 754 30.39 -21.88 -50.51
CA ARG A 754 31.79 -21.49 -50.74
C ARG A 754 31.92 -19.98 -50.97
N THR A 755 31.11 -19.44 -51.86
CA THR A 755 31.14 -18.00 -52.20
C THR A 755 30.73 -17.16 -51.00
N GLY A 756 29.62 -17.51 -50.34
CA GLY A 756 29.12 -16.78 -49.18
C GLY A 756 30.09 -16.78 -47.99
N ILE A 757 30.68 -17.94 -47.66
CA ILE A 757 31.69 -18.03 -46.58
C ILE A 757 32.96 -17.25 -46.96
N SER A 758 33.41 -17.32 -48.21
CA SER A 758 34.59 -16.58 -48.67
C SER A 758 34.38 -15.06 -48.57
N ASP A 759 33.21 -14.56 -48.98
CA ASP A 759 32.86 -13.14 -48.89
C ASP A 759 32.72 -12.66 -47.44
N TYR A 760 32.23 -13.54 -46.57
CA TYR A 760 32.13 -13.28 -45.13
C TYR A 760 33.51 -13.21 -44.46
N LEU A 761 34.36 -14.22 -44.67
CA LEU A 761 35.73 -14.27 -44.13
C LEU A 761 36.58 -13.07 -44.57
N ARG A 762 36.37 -12.58 -45.80
CA ARG A 762 37.06 -11.39 -46.31
C ARG A 762 36.77 -10.11 -45.53
N LYS A 763 35.57 -10.00 -44.93
CA LYS A 763 35.13 -8.82 -44.16
C LYS A 763 35.35 -8.98 -42.66
N HIS A 764 35.68 -10.19 -42.20
CA HIS A 764 35.74 -10.52 -40.78
C HIS A 764 37.02 -9.98 -40.11
N LYS A 765 36.88 -9.29 -38.97
CA LYS A 765 38.00 -8.57 -38.31
C LYS A 765 39.11 -9.49 -37.80
N HIS A 766 38.75 -10.71 -37.38
CA HIS A 766 39.66 -11.69 -36.77
C HIS A 766 40.39 -12.59 -37.77
N VAL A 767 40.05 -12.51 -39.07
CA VAL A 767 40.70 -13.30 -40.12
C VAL A 767 41.87 -12.50 -40.71
N LYS A 768 43.04 -13.12 -40.80
CA LYS A 768 44.26 -12.56 -41.40
C LYS A 768 44.32 -12.86 -42.89
N SER A 769 44.06 -14.10 -43.27
CA SER A 769 44.02 -14.58 -44.65
C SER A 769 43.18 -15.83 -44.75
N TYR A 770 42.63 -16.12 -45.93
CA TYR A 770 41.92 -17.38 -46.20
C TYR A 770 42.30 -17.92 -47.57
N ARG A 771 42.28 -19.26 -47.70
CA ARG A 771 42.54 -19.98 -48.95
C ARG A 771 41.66 -21.22 -49.05
N LEU A 772 41.52 -21.77 -50.24
CA LEU A 772 40.92 -23.10 -50.39
C LEU A 772 41.89 -24.19 -49.90
N GLY A 773 41.34 -25.33 -49.50
CA GLY A 773 42.12 -26.50 -49.08
C GLY A 773 43.01 -27.04 -50.21
N ASN A 774 44.23 -27.44 -49.87
CA ASN A 774 45.19 -28.06 -50.79
C ASN A 774 44.85 -29.54 -51.05
N TYR A 775 45.61 -30.20 -51.94
CA TYR A 775 45.51 -31.64 -52.18
C TYR A 775 45.90 -32.41 -50.90
N GLY A 776 44.90 -33.00 -50.23
CA GLY A 776 45.04 -33.63 -48.89
C GLY A 776 44.16 -32.98 -47.81
N GLU A 777 43.73 -31.73 -47.98
CA GLU A 777 42.92 -30.94 -47.02
C GLU A 777 41.44 -30.82 -47.45
N GLY A 778 40.95 -31.71 -48.31
CA GLY A 778 39.57 -31.66 -48.84
C GLY A 778 39.36 -30.80 -50.11
N GLY A 779 40.43 -30.17 -50.62
CA GLY A 779 40.41 -29.44 -51.90
C GLY A 779 39.44 -28.25 -51.91
N THR A 780 38.75 -28.04 -53.03
CA THR A 780 37.78 -26.94 -53.21
C THR A 780 36.52 -27.02 -52.35
N GLY A 781 36.34 -28.08 -51.55
CA GLY A 781 35.22 -28.26 -50.63
C GLY A 781 35.49 -27.78 -49.21
N VAL A 782 36.70 -27.26 -48.94
CA VAL A 782 37.14 -26.76 -47.65
C VAL A 782 37.77 -25.39 -47.84
N THR A 783 37.42 -24.45 -46.97
CA THR A 783 38.08 -23.15 -46.85
C THR A 783 38.87 -23.11 -45.56
N VAL A 784 40.13 -22.74 -45.67
CA VAL A 784 41.10 -22.70 -44.59
C VAL A 784 41.38 -21.24 -44.26
N ALA A 785 41.08 -20.83 -43.03
CA ALA A 785 41.25 -19.45 -42.57
C ALA A 785 42.36 -19.37 -41.51
N GLU A 786 43.26 -18.41 -41.68
CA GLU A 786 44.31 -18.05 -40.71
C GLU A 786 43.80 -16.88 -39.86
N LEU A 787 43.82 -17.04 -38.54
CA LEU A 787 43.35 -16.03 -37.59
C LEU A 787 44.50 -15.09 -37.18
N LYS A 788 44.15 -13.88 -36.72
CA LYS A 788 45.12 -12.83 -36.38
C LYS A 788 45.84 -13.03 -35.05
#